data_AF-A0A8C0P0P8-F1
#
_entry.id   AF-A0A8C0P0P8-F1
#
_cell.length_a   1.000
_cell.length_b   1.000
_cell.length_c   1.000
_cell.angle_alpha   90.00
_cell.angle_beta   90.00
_cell.angle_gamma   90.00
#
_symmetry.space_group_name_H-M   'P 1'
#
loop_
_entity.id
_entity.type
_entity.pdbx_description
1 polymer ?
#
loop_
_entity_poly.entity_id
_entity_poly.type
_entity_poly.pdbx_seq_one_letter_code
_entity_poly.pdbx_strand_id
1 'polypeptide(L)'
;MTDTHRERQRHRQREKQAPCRDPDVGLDPGTPGSHPGQKVALNRWATGAAQQFHFYFSAYSRGLVRREAYKSEIAHRYNDLGEEHFRGLVLVAFSQYLQQCPFEDHVKLAKEVTEFAKACAAEESGANCDKSLHTLFGDKLCTVASLRDKYGDMADCCEKQEPDRNECFLAHKDDNPGFPPLVAPEPDALCAAFQDNEQLFLGKYLYEIARRHPYFYAPELLYYAQQYKGVFAECCQAADKAACLGPKIEALREKVLLSSAKERFKCASLQKFGDRAFKAWSVARLSQRFPKADFAEISKVVTDLTKVHKECCHGDLLECADDRADLAKYMCENQDSISTKLKECCDKPVLEKSQCLAEVERDELPGDLPSLAADFVEDKEVCKNYQEAKDVFLGTFLYEYSRRHPEYSVSLLLRLAKEYEATLEKCCATDDPPTCYAKVLDEFKPLVDEPQNLVKTNCELFEKLGEYGFQNALLVRYTKKAPQVSTPTLVEVSRKLGKVGTKCCKKPESERMSCADDFLSVVLNRLCVLHEKTPVSERVTKCCSESLVNRRPCFSGLEVDETYVPKEFNAETFTFHADLCTLPEAEKQVKKQTALVELLKHKPKATDEQLKTVMGDFGAFVEKCCAAENKEGCFSEEGPKLVAAAQAALV
;
A
#
# COMPACT_ATOMS: atom_id res chain seq x y z
N MET A 1 31.60 17.41 -27.31
CA MET A 1 30.98 18.15 -28.42
C MET A 1 30.41 17.15 -29.40
N THR A 2 29.08 16.97 -29.41
CA THR A 2 28.27 16.50 -30.54
C THR A 2 26.79 16.64 -30.13
N ASP A 3 25.97 16.99 -31.12
CA ASP A 3 24.70 17.73 -31.06
C ASP A 3 23.46 17.04 -30.46
N THR A 4 23.58 15.97 -29.68
CA THR A 4 22.40 15.26 -29.12
C THR A 4 21.91 15.79 -27.77
N HIS A 5 22.64 16.70 -27.13
CA HIS A 5 22.24 17.32 -25.86
C HIS A 5 21.39 18.59 -26.01
N ARG A 6 21.35 19.19 -27.22
CA ARG A 6 20.69 20.48 -27.48
C ARG A 6 19.24 20.36 -27.95
N GLU A 7 18.82 19.17 -28.41
CA GLU A 7 17.41 18.88 -28.76
C GLU A 7 16.60 18.36 -27.57
N ARG A 8 17.22 17.64 -26.62
CA ARG A 8 16.53 17.17 -25.40
C ARG A 8 16.18 18.31 -24.41
N GLN A 9 16.82 19.47 -24.53
CA GLN A 9 16.47 20.66 -23.74
C GLN A 9 15.36 21.53 -24.38
N ARG A 10 15.08 21.40 -25.69
CA ARG A 10 14.00 22.18 -26.34
C ARG A 10 12.61 21.59 -26.13
N HIS A 11 12.50 20.30 -25.84
CA HIS A 11 11.21 19.66 -25.54
C HIS A 11 10.75 19.78 -24.08
N ARG A 12 11.62 20.16 -23.14
CA ARG A 12 11.23 20.39 -21.72
C ARG A 12 10.88 21.85 -21.39
N GLN A 13 10.97 22.77 -22.35
CA GLN A 13 10.68 24.20 -22.17
C GLN A 13 9.39 24.69 -22.85
N ARG A 14 8.52 23.78 -23.33
CA ARG A 14 7.24 24.16 -23.99
C ARG A 14 5.95 23.84 -23.22
N GLU A 15 6.01 23.38 -21.97
CA GLU A 15 4.80 23.11 -21.16
C GLU A 15 4.73 23.87 -19.83
N LYS A 16 5.53 24.94 -19.68
CA LYS A 16 5.34 25.90 -18.57
C LYS A 16 5.29 27.31 -19.12
N GLN A 17 4.06 27.84 -19.22
CA GLN A 17 3.61 29.24 -19.18
C GLN A 17 2.60 29.57 -20.27
N ALA A 18 1.32 29.68 -19.88
CA ALA A 18 0.44 30.74 -20.35
C ALA A 18 -0.63 31.02 -19.26
N PRO A 19 -0.71 32.25 -18.72
CA PRO A 19 -1.81 32.71 -17.88
C PRO A 19 -2.86 33.43 -18.74
N CYS A 20 -4.15 33.19 -18.51
CA CYS A 20 -5.25 33.99 -19.06
C CYS A 20 -6.32 34.08 -17.96
N ARG A 21 -6.39 35.18 -17.21
CA ARG A 21 -7.22 36.39 -17.45
C ARG A 21 -8.72 36.09 -17.44
N ASP A 22 -9.36 36.47 -16.33
CA ASP A 22 -10.78 36.76 -16.19
C ASP A 22 -11.22 37.88 -17.16
N PRO A 23 -12.45 37.83 -17.68
CA PRO A 23 -13.17 39.01 -18.10
C PRO A 23 -14.20 39.43 -17.05
N ASP A 24 -13.97 40.60 -16.47
CA ASP A 24 -14.99 41.46 -15.88
C ASP A 24 -16.14 41.68 -16.88
N VAL A 25 -17.38 41.40 -16.45
CA VAL A 25 -18.59 42.02 -17.01
C VAL A 25 -19.48 42.43 -15.85
N GLY A 26 -19.50 43.72 -15.56
CA GLY A 26 -20.43 44.32 -14.60
C GLY A 26 -21.84 44.46 -15.17
N LEU A 27 -22.84 44.24 -14.32
CA LEU A 27 -24.20 44.76 -14.49
C LEU A 27 -24.79 45.12 -13.12
N ASP A 28 -25.28 46.35 -13.03
CA ASP A 28 -25.93 47.00 -11.88
C ASP A 28 -27.33 46.41 -11.54
N PRO A 29 -27.89 46.70 -10.36
CA PRO A 29 -29.06 46.03 -9.80
C PRO A 29 -30.40 46.71 -10.13
N GLY A 30 -31.47 45.92 -10.27
CA GLY A 30 -32.84 46.41 -10.35
C GLY A 30 -33.90 45.33 -10.06
N THR A 31 -34.53 45.41 -8.89
CA THR A 31 -35.86 44.83 -8.54
C THR A 31 -36.82 46.02 -8.31
N PRO A 32 -38.19 45.90 -8.18
CA PRO A 32 -38.98 44.75 -7.71
C PRO A 32 -40.34 44.49 -8.42
N GLY A 33 -41.00 43.36 -8.08
CA GLY A 33 -42.41 43.11 -8.45
C GLY A 33 -43.00 41.78 -7.95
N SER A 34 -43.68 41.82 -6.80
CA SER A 34 -44.66 40.92 -6.16
C SER A 34 -45.70 40.25 -7.11
N HIS A 35 -46.36 39.09 -6.89
CA HIS A 35 -47.03 38.49 -5.70
C HIS A 35 -47.56 37.03 -6.02
N PRO A 36 -48.30 36.28 -5.15
CA PRO A 36 -47.91 34.95 -4.65
C PRO A 36 -48.81 33.74 -5.03
N GLY A 37 -48.36 32.50 -4.76
CA GLY A 37 -49.26 31.34 -4.67
C GLY A 37 -48.59 29.96 -4.50
N GLN A 38 -48.71 29.39 -3.29
CA GLN A 38 -48.60 27.95 -2.92
C GLN A 38 -47.24 27.23 -3.03
N LYS A 39 -46.37 27.44 -2.04
CA LYS A 39 -45.31 26.50 -1.62
C LYS A 39 -45.26 26.41 -0.09
N VAL A 40 -45.74 25.32 0.50
CA VAL A 40 -45.46 24.96 1.90
C VAL A 40 -45.39 23.44 2.02
N ALA A 41 -44.19 22.87 1.96
CA ALA A 41 -43.80 21.63 2.65
C ALA A 41 -42.34 21.20 2.42
N LEU A 42 -41.70 21.55 1.28
CA LEU A 42 -40.38 20.96 0.93
C LEU A 42 -39.15 21.84 1.23
N ASN A 43 -39.31 23.12 1.58
CA ASN A 43 -38.19 24.08 1.73
C ASN A 43 -37.55 24.11 3.13
N ARG A 44 -37.80 23.15 4.02
CA ARG A 44 -37.17 23.14 5.36
C ARG A 44 -35.92 22.29 5.49
N TRP A 45 -35.67 21.33 4.58
CA TRP A 45 -34.49 20.46 4.67
C TRP A 45 -33.32 20.97 3.81
N ALA A 46 -33.54 21.33 2.55
CA ALA A 46 -32.46 21.77 1.65
C ALA A 46 -31.87 23.14 2.00
N THR A 47 -32.71 24.12 2.34
CA THR A 47 -32.24 25.47 2.74
C THR A 47 -31.74 25.53 4.18
N GLY A 48 -32.24 24.66 5.07
CA GLY A 48 -31.72 24.51 6.42
C GLY A 48 -30.31 23.91 6.40
N ALA A 49 -30.11 22.82 5.67
CA ALA A 49 -28.81 22.17 5.55
C ALA A 49 -27.79 23.05 4.81
N ALA A 50 -28.15 23.73 3.71
CA ALA A 50 -27.23 24.58 2.96
C ALA A 50 -26.84 25.88 3.69
N GLN A 51 -27.76 26.50 4.44
CA GLN A 51 -27.47 27.73 5.19
C GLN A 51 -26.75 27.44 6.52
N GLN A 52 -27.06 26.31 7.17
CA GLN A 52 -26.25 25.79 8.28
C GLN A 52 -24.86 25.37 7.76
N PHE A 53 -24.73 24.76 6.58
CA PHE A 53 -23.43 24.41 5.99
C PHE A 53 -22.61 25.62 5.52
N HIS A 54 -23.21 26.69 4.99
CA HIS A 54 -22.45 27.90 4.64
C HIS A 54 -21.96 28.65 5.88
N PHE A 55 -22.75 28.67 6.97
CA PHE A 55 -22.26 29.16 8.25
C PHE A 55 -21.25 28.20 8.91
N TYR A 56 -21.40 26.88 8.77
CA TYR A 56 -20.43 25.92 9.29
C TYR A 56 -19.14 25.91 8.47
N PHE A 57 -19.14 25.92 7.13
CA PHE A 57 -17.90 25.99 6.35
C PHE A 57 -17.24 27.39 6.36
N SER A 58 -17.98 28.48 6.54
CA SER A 58 -17.36 29.81 6.77
C SER A 58 -16.90 30.00 8.22
N ALA A 59 -17.59 29.42 9.21
CA ALA A 59 -17.12 29.36 10.60
C ALA A 59 -16.01 28.32 10.81
N TYR A 60 -15.90 27.28 9.97
CA TYR A 60 -14.79 26.32 9.94
C TYR A 60 -13.65 26.79 9.03
N SER A 61 -13.88 27.73 8.10
CA SER A 61 -12.80 28.54 7.51
C SER A 61 -12.26 29.58 8.51
N ARG A 62 -13.02 29.90 9.56
CA ARG A 62 -12.59 30.70 10.73
C ARG A 62 -12.38 29.86 12.00
N GLY A 63 -12.40 28.53 11.86
CA GLY A 63 -12.38 27.53 12.93
C GLY A 63 -11.43 26.37 12.66
N LEU A 64 -10.79 26.33 11.48
CA LEU A 64 -9.37 26.09 11.40
C LEU A 64 -8.73 27.18 12.27
N VAL A 65 -8.60 26.89 13.56
CA VAL A 65 -7.43 27.40 14.27
C VAL A 65 -6.30 26.98 13.36
N ARG A 66 -5.77 27.94 12.60
CA ARG A 66 -4.39 27.92 12.18
C ARG A 66 -3.69 27.67 13.50
N ARG A 67 -3.42 26.40 13.86
CA ARG A 67 -2.60 26.08 15.03
C ARG A 67 -1.41 26.99 14.78
N GLU A 68 -1.25 28.01 15.61
CA GLU A 68 -0.04 28.82 15.54
C GLU A 68 1.06 27.76 15.57
N ALA A 69 1.86 27.69 14.51
CA ALA A 69 2.92 26.69 14.43
C ALA A 69 3.63 26.73 15.78
N TYR A 70 3.68 25.59 16.48
CA TYR A 70 4.22 25.57 17.83
C TYR A 70 5.59 26.24 17.78
N LYS A 71 5.88 27.10 18.76
CA LYS A 71 7.15 27.84 18.78
C LYS A 71 8.34 26.90 18.63
N SER A 72 8.23 25.68 19.16
CA SER A 72 9.13 24.57 18.88
C SER A 72 8.38 23.28 18.56
N GLU A 73 8.37 22.90 17.28
CA GLU A 73 7.73 21.65 16.81
C GLU A 73 8.40 20.41 17.42
N ILE A 74 9.73 20.42 17.54
CA ILE A 74 10.48 19.29 18.12
C ILE A 74 10.19 19.11 19.61
N ALA A 75 10.03 20.21 20.36
CA ALA A 75 9.64 20.16 21.77
C ALA A 75 8.20 19.63 21.92
N HIS A 76 7.28 20.12 21.10
CA HIS A 76 5.90 19.66 21.08
C HIS A 76 5.81 18.14 20.87
N ARG A 77 6.42 17.62 19.81
CA ARG A 77 6.38 16.16 19.54
C ARG A 77 7.11 15.34 20.60
N TYR A 78 8.17 15.87 21.20
CA TYR A 78 8.86 15.19 22.31
C TYR A 78 7.96 15.04 23.54
N ASN A 79 7.23 16.10 23.89
CA ASN A 79 6.32 16.10 25.03
C ASN A 79 5.12 15.16 24.82
N ASP A 80 4.53 15.16 23.62
CA ASP A 80 3.31 14.41 23.34
C ASP A 80 3.59 12.90 23.18
N LEU A 81 4.71 12.54 22.53
CA LEU A 81 5.07 11.14 22.29
C LEU A 81 5.79 10.48 23.47
N GLY A 82 6.49 11.28 24.28
CA GLY A 82 7.43 10.81 25.30
C GLY A 82 8.76 10.29 24.72
N GLU A 83 9.79 10.25 25.56
CA GLU A 83 11.18 10.00 25.14
C GLU A 83 11.36 8.65 24.40
N GLU A 84 10.71 7.58 24.88
CA GLU A 84 10.82 6.24 24.31
C GLU A 84 10.30 6.17 22.87
N HIS A 85 9.05 6.61 22.64
CA HIS A 85 8.45 6.60 21.30
C HIS A 85 9.13 7.59 20.37
N PHE A 86 9.46 8.80 20.87
CA PHE A 86 10.20 9.80 20.10
C PHE A 86 11.51 9.22 19.57
N ARG A 87 12.34 8.65 20.46
CA ARG A 87 13.63 8.07 20.07
C ARG A 87 13.46 6.88 19.11
N GLY A 88 12.44 6.04 19.33
CA GLY A 88 12.10 4.94 18.42
C GLY A 88 11.73 5.42 17.02
N LEU A 89 10.88 6.43 16.89
CA LEU A 89 10.46 7.02 15.61
C LEU A 89 11.63 7.70 14.89
N VAL A 90 12.50 8.41 15.60
CA VAL A 90 13.72 9.01 15.02
C VAL A 90 14.67 7.92 14.50
N LEU A 91 14.86 6.82 15.25
CA LEU A 91 15.65 5.69 14.78
C LEU A 91 15.06 5.05 13.52
N VAL A 92 13.73 4.90 13.47
CA VAL A 92 13.03 4.40 12.27
C VAL A 92 13.23 5.37 11.11
N ALA A 93 13.08 6.69 11.31
CA ALA A 93 13.27 7.69 10.26
C ALA A 93 14.66 7.58 9.64
N PHE A 94 15.72 7.63 10.45
CA PHE A 94 17.09 7.49 9.93
C PHE A 94 17.32 6.16 9.24
N SER A 95 16.76 5.07 9.75
CA SER A 95 16.88 3.74 9.13
C SER A 95 16.18 3.66 7.78
N GLN A 96 15.06 4.37 7.60
CA GLN A 96 14.33 4.44 6.33
C GLN A 96 15.04 5.32 5.29
N TYR A 97 15.66 6.43 5.70
CA TYR A 97 16.40 7.32 4.80
C TYR A 97 17.79 6.78 4.46
N LEU A 98 18.54 6.34 5.47
CA LEU A 98 19.94 5.90 5.35
C LEU A 98 20.05 4.37 5.49
N GLN A 99 19.40 3.66 4.58
CA GLN A 99 19.24 2.20 4.68
C GLN A 99 20.58 1.43 4.77
N GLN A 100 21.69 1.97 4.25
CA GLN A 100 23.00 1.30 4.22
C GLN A 100 23.91 1.63 5.42
N CYS A 101 23.57 2.63 6.23
CA CYS A 101 24.36 3.01 7.39
C CYS A 101 24.23 1.96 8.50
N PRO A 102 25.30 1.71 9.29
CA PRO A 102 25.28 0.73 10.37
C PRO A 102 24.37 1.21 11.51
N PHE A 103 23.97 0.26 12.36
CA PHE A 103 23.02 0.51 13.45
C PHE A 103 23.55 1.52 14.46
N GLU A 104 24.84 1.43 14.80
CA GLU A 104 25.51 2.24 15.81
C GLU A 104 25.51 3.73 15.43
N ASP A 105 25.67 4.03 14.13
CA ASP A 105 25.60 5.39 13.60
C ASP A 105 24.19 5.97 13.77
N HIS A 106 23.14 5.18 13.50
CA HIS A 106 21.75 5.63 13.69
C HIS A 106 21.39 5.82 15.16
N VAL A 107 21.88 4.95 16.06
CA VAL A 107 21.67 5.11 17.50
C VAL A 107 22.29 6.41 18.00
N LYS A 108 23.49 6.75 17.50
CA LYS A 108 24.15 8.03 17.82
C LYS A 108 23.33 9.22 17.33
N LEU A 109 22.91 9.22 16.06
CA LEU A 109 22.09 10.30 15.49
C LEU A 109 20.76 10.47 16.24
N ALA A 110 20.07 9.36 16.53
CA ALA A 110 18.82 9.38 17.29
C ALA A 110 19.03 9.97 18.68
N LYS A 111 20.11 9.59 19.39
CA LYS A 111 20.45 10.15 20.69
C LYS A 111 20.70 11.67 20.61
N GLU A 112 21.47 12.14 19.63
CA GLU A 112 21.74 13.57 19.46
C GLU A 112 20.47 14.38 19.23
N VAL A 113 19.54 13.86 18.42
CA VAL A 113 18.24 14.51 18.18
C VAL A 113 17.37 14.48 19.43
N THR A 114 17.34 13.37 20.18
CA THR A 114 16.59 13.27 21.44
C THR A 114 17.09 14.24 22.50
N GLU A 115 18.41 14.37 22.70
CA GLU A 115 18.96 15.35 23.65
C GLU A 115 18.66 16.80 23.23
N PHE A 116 18.71 17.09 21.93
CA PHE A 116 18.32 18.40 21.41
C PHE A 116 16.82 18.69 21.64
N ALA A 117 15.95 17.71 21.38
CA ALA A 117 14.52 17.81 21.65
C ALA A 117 14.23 18.09 23.14
N LYS A 118 14.92 17.38 24.04
CA LYS A 118 14.83 17.55 25.48
C LYS A 118 15.28 18.94 25.93
N ALA A 119 16.34 19.49 25.32
CA ALA A 119 16.77 20.86 25.59
C ALA A 119 15.73 21.90 25.12
N CYS A 120 15.16 21.72 23.92
CA CYS A 120 14.09 22.59 23.43
C CYS A 120 12.80 22.48 24.25
N ALA A 121 12.47 21.31 24.78
CA ALA A 121 11.34 21.14 25.70
C ALA A 121 11.55 21.83 27.05
N ALA A 122 12.80 22.02 27.48
CA ALA A 122 13.14 22.78 28.67
C ALA A 122 13.16 24.30 28.41
N GLU A 123 13.62 24.74 27.23
CA GLU A 123 13.71 26.14 26.83
C GLU A 123 13.39 26.30 25.34
N GLU A 124 12.12 26.55 25.00
CA GLU A 124 11.66 26.64 23.61
C GLU A 124 12.27 27.82 22.83
N SER A 125 12.77 28.83 23.54
CA SER A 125 13.47 29.98 22.92
C SER A 125 14.94 29.68 22.56
N GLY A 126 15.39 28.45 22.83
CA GLY A 126 16.73 27.97 22.51
C GLY A 126 17.06 28.05 21.02
N ALA A 127 18.36 28.18 20.71
CA ALA A 127 18.82 28.32 19.33
C ALA A 127 18.41 27.10 18.48
N ASN A 128 17.78 27.35 17.33
CA ASN A 128 17.26 26.36 16.38
C ASN A 128 16.05 25.54 16.84
N CYS A 129 15.47 25.82 18.02
CA CYS A 129 14.27 25.12 18.48
C CYS A 129 13.02 25.46 17.65
N ASP A 130 13.05 26.58 16.93
CA ASP A 130 12.01 27.09 16.02
C ASP A 130 12.05 26.50 14.61
N LYS A 131 13.09 25.73 14.28
CA LYS A 131 13.20 25.08 12.97
C LYS A 131 12.18 23.96 12.81
N SER A 132 11.73 23.76 11.57
CA SER A 132 10.89 22.61 11.22
C SER A 132 11.62 21.27 11.44
N LEU A 133 10.86 20.20 11.68
CA LEU A 133 11.41 18.85 11.82
C LEU A 133 12.20 18.41 10.59
N HIS A 134 11.69 18.68 9.38
CA HIS A 134 12.39 18.44 8.11
C HIS A 134 13.74 19.14 8.06
N THR A 135 13.79 20.41 8.49
CA THR A 135 15.05 21.15 8.52
C THR A 135 16.04 20.49 9.49
N LEU A 136 15.61 20.18 10.71
CA LEU A 136 16.47 19.56 11.74
C LEU A 136 16.98 18.18 11.30
N PHE A 137 16.12 17.34 10.73
CA PHE A 137 16.46 15.99 10.32
C PHE A 137 17.30 16.01 9.05
N GLY A 138 16.96 16.82 8.07
CA GLY A 138 17.75 17.03 6.85
C GLY A 138 19.14 17.57 7.16
N ASP A 139 19.27 18.54 8.08
CA ASP A 139 20.57 19.05 8.52
C ASP A 139 21.40 17.91 9.13
N LYS A 140 20.80 17.04 9.95
CA LYS A 140 21.46 15.86 10.54
C LYS A 140 21.86 14.84 9.49
N LEU A 141 21.00 14.51 8.51
CA LEU A 141 21.34 13.62 7.40
C LEU A 141 22.58 14.13 6.64
N CYS A 142 22.67 15.45 6.44
CA CYS A 142 23.79 16.09 5.77
C CYS A 142 25.09 16.14 6.58
N THR A 143 25.07 15.80 7.87
CA THR A 143 26.30 15.66 8.68
C THR A 143 26.97 14.28 8.55
N VAL A 144 26.33 13.33 7.87
CA VAL A 144 26.87 11.98 7.70
C VAL A 144 28.05 12.02 6.73
N ALA A 145 29.27 11.91 7.26
CA ALA A 145 30.50 12.02 6.48
C ALA A 145 30.58 11.03 5.30
N SER A 146 30.00 9.83 5.46
CA SER A 146 29.98 8.79 4.43
C SER A 146 28.80 8.89 3.45
N LEU A 147 28.03 10.00 3.46
CA LEU A 147 26.81 10.13 2.64
C LEU A 147 27.12 10.01 1.14
N ARG A 148 28.12 10.75 0.64
CA ARG A 148 28.50 10.69 -0.79
C ARG A 148 29.09 9.33 -1.15
N ASP A 149 29.93 8.76 -0.29
CA ASP A 149 30.58 7.46 -0.55
C ASP A 149 29.58 6.29 -0.59
N LYS A 150 28.58 6.28 0.29
CA LYS A 150 27.59 5.20 0.40
C LYS A 150 26.37 5.39 -0.50
N TYR A 151 25.97 6.63 -0.79
CA TYR A 151 24.69 6.92 -1.44
C TYR A 151 24.80 7.74 -2.73
N GLY A 152 26.01 8.11 -3.16
CA GLY A 152 26.25 8.82 -4.42
C GLY A 152 25.45 10.12 -4.51
N ASP A 153 24.59 10.20 -5.53
CA ASP A 153 23.76 11.37 -5.88
C ASP A 153 22.82 11.82 -4.75
N MET A 154 22.53 10.97 -3.75
CA MET A 154 21.75 11.38 -2.58
C MET A 154 22.43 12.51 -1.79
N ALA A 155 23.76 12.61 -1.85
CA ALA A 155 24.49 13.72 -1.23
C ALA A 155 24.15 15.08 -1.85
N ASP A 156 23.72 15.12 -3.12
CA ASP A 156 23.32 16.35 -3.80
C ASP A 156 21.99 16.90 -3.25
N CYS A 157 21.21 16.09 -2.53
CA CYS A 157 20.04 16.56 -1.81
C CYS A 157 20.40 17.63 -0.77
N CYS A 158 21.59 17.56 -0.18
CA CYS A 158 22.06 18.52 0.83
C CYS A 158 22.30 19.94 0.30
N GLU A 159 22.34 20.12 -1.02
CA GLU A 159 22.45 21.44 -1.66
C GLU A 159 21.08 22.13 -1.84
N LYS A 160 19.98 21.38 -1.62
CA LYS A 160 18.61 21.87 -1.76
C LYS A 160 18.11 22.44 -0.43
N GLN A 161 17.10 23.30 -0.51
CA GLN A 161 16.33 23.78 0.64
C GLN A 161 15.05 22.95 0.81
N GLU A 162 14.42 23.02 1.97
CA GLU A 162 13.10 22.42 2.16
C GLU A 162 12.02 23.18 1.36
N PRO A 163 11.01 22.49 0.79
CA PRO A 163 10.74 21.05 0.89
C PRO A 163 11.48 20.17 -0.15
N ASP A 164 12.15 20.76 -1.14
CA ASP A 164 12.83 20.05 -2.23
C ASP A 164 13.92 19.08 -1.74
N ARG A 165 14.56 19.40 -0.60
CA ARG A 165 15.55 18.53 0.05
C ARG A 165 14.91 17.24 0.56
N ASN A 166 13.81 17.31 1.30
CA ASN A 166 13.08 16.11 1.72
C ASN A 166 12.57 15.29 0.53
N GLU A 167 11.98 15.94 -0.48
CA GLU A 167 11.53 15.25 -1.70
C GLU A 167 12.67 14.50 -2.39
N CYS A 168 13.85 15.12 -2.47
CA CYS A 168 15.06 14.48 -2.98
C CYS A 168 15.43 13.25 -2.15
N PHE A 169 15.52 13.37 -0.83
CA PHE A 169 15.84 12.22 0.03
C PHE A 169 14.80 11.09 -0.05
N LEU A 170 13.51 11.41 -0.16
CA LEU A 170 12.45 10.41 -0.35
C LEU A 170 12.61 9.65 -1.66
N ALA A 171 13.05 10.30 -2.74
CA ALA A 171 13.29 9.65 -4.02
C ALA A 171 14.45 8.63 -3.99
N HIS A 172 15.34 8.73 -2.99
CA HIS A 172 16.43 7.79 -2.78
C HIS A 172 16.07 6.59 -1.87
N LYS A 173 14.86 6.54 -1.31
CA LYS A 173 14.38 5.35 -0.58
C LYS A 173 14.32 4.16 -1.53
N ASP A 174 15.00 3.07 -1.18
CA ASP A 174 15.09 1.87 -1.99
C ASP A 174 14.10 0.78 -1.50
N ASP A 175 13.06 0.53 -2.29
CA ASP A 175 12.08 -0.53 -2.06
C ASP A 175 12.64 -1.96 -2.23
N ASN A 176 13.85 -2.12 -2.79
CA ASN A 176 14.54 -3.40 -2.92
C ASN A 176 16.05 -3.22 -2.70
N PRO A 177 16.49 -2.97 -1.44
CA PRO A 177 17.87 -2.59 -1.12
C PRO A 177 18.88 -3.75 -1.20
N GLY A 178 18.44 -4.96 -1.57
CA GLY A 178 19.33 -6.11 -1.77
C GLY A 178 19.99 -6.66 -0.50
N PHE A 179 19.51 -6.29 0.69
CA PHE A 179 20.06 -6.84 1.93
C PHE A 179 19.90 -8.36 2.00
N PRO A 180 20.89 -9.07 2.58
CA PRO A 180 20.74 -10.48 2.87
C PRO A 180 19.49 -10.76 3.73
N PRO A 181 18.88 -11.95 3.58
CA PRO A 181 17.85 -12.41 4.50
C PRO A 181 18.32 -12.29 5.94
N LEU A 182 17.41 -11.92 6.84
CA LEU A 182 17.70 -11.94 8.27
C LEU A 182 17.91 -13.39 8.69
N VAL A 183 19.16 -13.76 8.97
CA VAL A 183 19.51 -15.03 9.58
C VAL A 183 19.39 -14.84 11.09
N ALA A 184 18.37 -15.45 11.68
CA ALA A 184 18.22 -15.43 13.13
C ALA A 184 19.39 -16.22 13.75
N PRO A 185 20.14 -15.64 14.70
CA PRO A 185 21.05 -16.40 15.55
C PRO A 185 20.31 -17.52 16.30
N GLU A 186 21.06 -18.45 16.86
CA GLU A 186 20.50 -19.51 17.71
C GLU A 186 19.60 -18.93 18.81
N PRO A 187 18.48 -19.59 19.15
CA PRO A 187 17.51 -19.13 20.15
C PRO A 187 18.12 -18.67 21.47
N ASP A 188 19.15 -19.37 21.96
CA ASP A 188 19.87 -19.01 23.18
C ASP A 188 20.62 -17.69 23.06
N ALA A 189 21.27 -17.44 21.92
CA ALA A 189 22.00 -16.19 21.67
C ALA A 189 21.04 -15.00 21.58
N LEU A 190 19.89 -15.18 20.95
CA LEU A 190 18.85 -14.15 20.89
C LEU A 190 18.30 -13.84 22.29
N CYS A 191 18.03 -14.85 23.11
CA CYS A 191 17.58 -14.65 24.49
C CYS A 191 18.64 -13.99 25.37
N ALA A 192 19.92 -14.35 25.20
CA ALA A 192 21.02 -13.69 25.91
C ALA A 192 21.11 -12.20 25.55
N ALA A 193 21.01 -11.86 24.26
CA ALA A 193 21.02 -10.46 23.81
C ALA A 193 19.81 -9.66 24.34
N PHE A 194 18.63 -10.28 24.39
CA PHE A 194 17.43 -9.67 24.97
C PHE A 194 17.57 -9.41 26.48
N GLN A 195 18.15 -10.35 27.22
CA GLN A 195 18.37 -10.23 28.67
C GLN A 195 19.51 -9.25 29.02
N ASP A 196 20.54 -9.16 28.19
CA ASP A 196 21.67 -8.25 28.38
C ASP A 196 21.25 -6.78 28.21
N ASN A 197 20.55 -6.46 27.10
CA ASN A 197 20.08 -5.10 26.85
C ASN A 197 18.81 -5.10 25.99
N GLU A 198 17.66 -5.11 26.66
CA GLU A 198 16.34 -5.09 26.02
C GLU A 198 16.18 -3.88 25.06
N GLN A 199 16.60 -2.68 25.46
CA GLN A 199 16.44 -1.47 24.64
C GLN A 199 17.28 -1.54 23.36
N LEU A 200 18.53 -2.01 23.45
CA LEU A 200 19.41 -2.18 22.31
C LEU A 200 18.88 -3.27 21.36
N PHE A 201 18.37 -4.37 21.92
CA PHE A 201 17.77 -5.47 21.18
C PHE A 201 16.54 -5.02 20.37
N LEU A 202 15.63 -4.26 20.99
CA LEU A 202 14.45 -3.73 20.31
C LEU A 202 14.81 -2.62 19.31
N GLY A 203 15.80 -1.78 19.63
CA GLY A 203 16.34 -0.81 18.69
C GLY A 203 16.90 -1.48 17.44
N LYS A 204 17.60 -2.61 17.59
CA LYS A 204 18.12 -3.39 16.46
C LYS A 204 16.98 -3.96 15.60
N TYR A 205 15.90 -4.44 16.23
CA TYR A 205 14.70 -4.88 15.51
C TYR A 205 14.08 -3.75 14.68
N LEU A 206 13.84 -2.57 15.28
CA LEU A 206 13.32 -1.40 14.57
C LEU A 206 14.20 -1.03 13.37
N TYR A 207 15.52 -0.97 13.58
CA TYR A 207 16.50 -0.68 12.54
C TYR A 207 16.47 -1.69 11.38
N GLU A 208 16.53 -2.99 11.66
CA GLU A 208 16.62 -4.02 10.61
C GLU A 208 15.34 -4.12 9.77
N ILE A 209 14.17 -3.87 10.36
CA ILE A 209 12.89 -3.84 9.65
C ILE A 209 12.74 -2.54 8.85
N ALA A 210 12.97 -1.38 9.48
CA ALA A 210 12.80 -0.07 8.84
C ALA A 210 13.71 0.09 7.60
N ARG A 211 14.97 -0.37 7.67
CA ARG A 211 15.89 -0.28 6.52
C ARG A 211 15.53 -1.19 5.35
N ARG A 212 14.81 -2.29 5.61
CA ARG A 212 14.32 -3.22 4.56
C ARG A 212 12.98 -2.76 3.97
N HIS A 213 12.25 -1.94 4.71
CA HIS A 213 10.91 -1.48 4.39
C HIS A 213 10.84 0.04 4.61
N PRO A 214 11.41 0.86 3.70
CA PRO A 214 11.61 2.30 3.93
C PRO A 214 10.31 3.14 3.95
N TYR A 215 9.17 2.50 3.72
CA TYR A 215 7.82 3.06 3.85
C TYR A 215 6.97 2.30 4.88
N PHE A 216 7.61 1.58 5.82
CA PHE A 216 6.87 0.92 6.89
C PHE A 216 6.14 1.96 7.76
N TYR A 217 4.89 1.68 8.13
CA TYR A 217 4.09 2.56 8.97
C TYR A 217 4.70 2.65 10.38
N ALA A 218 5.39 3.75 10.66
CA ALA A 218 6.29 3.84 11.81
C ALA A 218 5.63 3.62 13.19
N PRO A 219 4.42 4.15 13.48
CA PRO A 219 3.73 3.87 14.73
C PRO A 219 3.41 2.37 14.90
N GLU A 220 3.02 1.70 13.82
CA GLU A 220 2.75 0.27 13.83
C GLU A 220 4.05 -0.56 13.96
N LEU A 221 5.20 -0.05 13.50
CA LEU A 221 6.49 -0.70 13.74
C LEU A 221 6.87 -0.71 15.23
N LEU A 222 6.57 0.38 15.95
CA LEU A 222 6.72 0.42 17.41
C LEU A 222 5.82 -0.61 18.09
N TYR A 223 4.55 -0.73 17.65
CA TYR A 223 3.65 -1.78 18.13
C TYR A 223 4.23 -3.19 17.91
N TYR A 224 4.75 -3.48 16.71
CA TYR A 224 5.38 -4.78 16.45
C TYR A 224 6.65 -5.01 17.26
N ALA A 225 7.39 -3.97 17.63
CA ALA A 225 8.51 -4.11 18.56
C ALA A 225 8.04 -4.50 19.97
N GLN A 226 6.89 -3.99 20.44
CA GLN A 226 6.27 -4.44 21.70
C GLN A 226 5.79 -5.89 21.62
N GLN A 227 5.22 -6.31 20.49
CA GLN A 227 4.85 -7.72 20.27
C GLN A 227 6.09 -8.63 20.25
N TYR A 228 7.16 -8.19 19.59
CA TYR A 228 8.45 -8.89 19.56
C TYR A 228 9.03 -9.02 20.98
N LYS A 229 9.04 -7.93 21.76
CA LYS A 229 9.40 -7.96 23.19
C LYS A 229 8.60 -8.99 23.97
N GLY A 230 7.28 -9.03 23.79
CA GLY A 230 6.39 -9.99 24.46
C GLY A 230 6.74 -11.45 24.15
N VAL A 231 7.04 -11.76 22.88
CA VAL A 231 7.49 -13.10 22.46
C VAL A 231 8.77 -13.51 23.19
N PHE A 232 9.74 -12.61 23.30
CA PHE A 232 11.01 -12.90 23.98
C PHE A 232 10.85 -12.99 25.51
N ALA A 233 10.04 -12.14 26.11
CA ALA A 233 9.73 -12.20 27.53
C ALA A 233 9.08 -13.54 27.93
N GLU A 234 8.20 -14.08 27.08
CA GLU A 234 7.58 -15.39 27.27
C GLU A 234 8.57 -16.54 27.00
N CYS A 235 9.14 -16.58 25.80
CA CYS A 235 9.87 -17.76 25.32
C CYS A 235 11.27 -17.92 25.92
N CYS A 236 11.93 -16.85 26.36
CA CYS A 236 13.25 -16.97 26.96
C CYS A 236 13.24 -17.62 28.36
N GLN A 237 12.04 -17.77 28.95
CA GLN A 237 11.81 -18.51 30.19
C GLN A 237 11.36 -19.97 29.93
N ALA A 238 11.10 -20.34 28.68
CA ALA A 238 10.66 -21.69 28.33
C ALA A 238 11.82 -22.70 28.40
N ALA A 239 11.50 -23.95 28.74
CA ALA A 239 12.48 -25.05 28.75
C ALA A 239 13.04 -25.33 27.35
N ASP A 240 12.19 -25.26 26.32
CA ASP A 240 12.58 -25.34 24.91
C ASP A 240 12.31 -23.99 24.23
N LYS A 241 13.34 -23.16 24.19
CA LYS A 241 13.28 -21.82 23.59
C LYS A 241 13.08 -21.87 22.08
N ALA A 242 13.64 -22.87 21.40
CA ALA A 242 13.55 -23.02 19.95
C ALA A 242 12.11 -23.33 19.53
N ALA A 243 11.48 -24.29 20.22
CA ALA A 243 10.09 -24.67 19.99
C ALA A 243 9.10 -23.53 20.29
N CYS A 244 9.42 -22.65 21.25
CA CYS A 244 8.61 -21.48 21.56
C CYS A 244 8.81 -20.32 20.58
N LEU A 245 10.07 -19.93 20.32
CA LEU A 245 10.40 -18.76 19.50
C LEU A 245 10.06 -18.94 18.03
N GLY A 246 10.41 -20.09 17.44
CA GLY A 246 10.30 -20.32 15.99
C GLY A 246 8.92 -19.99 15.42
N PRO A 247 7.84 -20.65 15.90
CA PRO A 247 6.49 -20.41 15.41
C PRO A 247 6.00 -18.97 15.63
N LYS A 248 6.32 -18.36 16.78
CA LYS A 248 5.86 -17.00 17.13
C LYS A 248 6.58 -15.92 16.31
N ILE A 249 7.88 -16.07 16.06
CA ILE A 249 8.65 -15.15 15.21
C ILE A 249 8.18 -15.25 13.77
N GLU A 250 7.94 -16.45 13.23
CA GLU A 250 7.44 -16.59 11.86
C GLU A 250 6.02 -16.02 11.70
N ALA A 251 5.13 -16.25 12.67
CA ALA A 251 3.80 -15.62 12.67
C ALA A 251 3.87 -14.09 12.72
N LEU A 252 4.76 -13.53 13.54
CA LEU A 252 4.98 -12.08 13.61
C LEU A 252 5.56 -11.54 12.30
N ARG A 253 6.54 -12.23 11.71
CA ARG A 253 7.15 -11.88 10.42
C ARG A 253 6.11 -11.79 9.32
N GLU A 254 5.16 -12.72 9.24
CA GLU A 254 4.09 -12.67 8.25
C GLU A 254 3.20 -11.44 8.41
N LYS A 255 2.87 -11.05 9.65
CA LYS A 255 2.10 -9.83 9.94
C LYS A 255 2.86 -8.57 9.55
N VAL A 256 4.14 -8.48 9.93
CA VAL A 256 5.03 -7.35 9.61
C VAL A 256 5.16 -7.18 8.08
N LEU A 257 5.42 -8.26 7.34
CA LEU A 257 5.53 -8.19 5.88
C LEU A 257 4.22 -7.77 5.20
N LEU A 258 3.07 -8.22 5.73
CA LEU A 258 1.77 -7.80 5.22
C LEU A 258 1.52 -6.32 5.53
N SER A 259 1.84 -5.85 6.73
CA SER A 259 1.70 -4.45 7.14
C SER A 259 2.56 -3.54 6.25
N SER A 260 3.84 -3.89 6.05
CA SER A 260 4.72 -3.17 5.13
C SER A 260 4.12 -3.05 3.72
N ALA A 261 3.58 -4.14 3.19
CA ALA A 261 3.04 -4.16 1.84
C ALA A 261 1.75 -3.32 1.74
N LYS A 262 0.88 -3.34 2.76
CA LYS A 262 -0.30 -2.48 2.86
C LYS A 262 0.09 -1.01 2.92
N GLU A 263 1.05 -0.64 3.76
CA GLU A 263 1.48 0.76 3.85
C GLU A 263 2.13 1.24 2.55
N ARG A 264 2.96 0.41 1.92
CA ARG A 264 3.56 0.76 0.63
C ARG A 264 2.51 0.98 -0.47
N PHE A 265 1.39 0.24 -0.43
CA PHE A 265 0.24 0.47 -1.31
C PHE A 265 -0.42 1.83 -1.04
N LYS A 266 -0.60 2.23 0.23
CA LYS A 266 -1.14 3.55 0.59
C LYS A 266 -0.22 4.67 0.12
N CYS A 267 1.09 4.56 0.38
CA CYS A 267 2.06 5.55 -0.08
C CYS A 267 2.13 5.65 -1.60
N ALA A 268 2.10 4.52 -2.32
CA ALA A 268 2.04 4.54 -3.79
C ALA A 268 0.76 5.21 -4.29
N SER A 269 -0.37 4.97 -3.61
CA SER A 269 -1.66 5.56 -3.96
C SER A 269 -1.61 7.09 -3.84
N LEU A 270 -1.09 7.60 -2.72
CA LEU A 270 -0.90 9.03 -2.49
C LEU A 270 0.10 9.65 -3.47
N GLN A 271 1.27 9.04 -3.66
CA GLN A 271 2.33 9.55 -4.53
C GLN A 271 1.93 9.62 -6.01
N LYS A 272 1.16 8.63 -6.50
CA LYS A 272 0.86 8.49 -7.94
C LYS A 272 -0.52 9.00 -8.33
N PHE A 273 -1.49 8.93 -7.42
CA PHE A 273 -2.89 9.25 -7.72
C PHE A 273 -3.46 10.36 -6.82
N GLY A 274 -2.68 10.85 -5.85
CA GLY A 274 -3.01 11.99 -5.01
C GLY A 274 -4.03 11.71 -3.91
N ASP A 275 -4.26 12.72 -3.07
CA ASP A 275 -5.11 12.65 -1.88
C ASP A 275 -6.56 12.22 -2.22
N ARG A 276 -7.10 12.66 -3.36
CA ARG A 276 -8.47 12.29 -3.78
C ARG A 276 -8.65 10.78 -3.91
N ALA A 277 -7.71 10.08 -4.54
CA ALA A 277 -7.79 8.64 -4.73
C ALA A 277 -7.70 7.89 -3.39
N PHE A 278 -6.82 8.33 -2.51
CA PHE A 278 -6.67 7.75 -1.17
C PHE A 278 -7.91 7.99 -0.29
N LYS A 279 -8.48 9.20 -0.35
CA LYS A 279 -9.73 9.55 0.35
C LYS A 279 -10.87 8.67 -0.14
N ALA A 280 -11.06 8.51 -1.44
CA ALA A 280 -12.11 7.64 -1.98
C ALA A 280 -11.94 6.18 -1.50
N TRP A 281 -10.72 5.63 -1.55
CA TRP A 281 -10.43 4.30 -1.00
C TRP A 281 -10.76 4.19 0.49
N SER A 282 -10.43 5.23 1.27
CA SER A 282 -10.67 5.28 2.71
C SER A 282 -12.16 5.42 3.04
N VAL A 283 -12.92 6.23 2.30
CA VAL A 283 -14.40 6.32 2.44
C VAL A 283 -15.00 4.94 2.26
N ALA A 284 -14.71 4.27 1.15
CA ALA A 284 -15.25 2.94 0.88
C ALA A 284 -14.90 1.93 1.99
N ARG A 285 -13.62 1.90 2.41
CA ARG A 285 -13.16 0.96 3.44
C ARG A 285 -13.78 1.23 4.81
N LEU A 286 -13.86 2.50 5.22
CA LEU A 286 -14.39 2.88 6.53
C LEU A 286 -15.92 2.80 6.57
N SER A 287 -16.63 3.09 5.48
CA SER A 287 -18.08 2.85 5.37
C SER A 287 -18.45 1.36 5.52
N GLN A 288 -17.65 0.45 4.96
CA GLN A 288 -17.84 -1.00 5.16
C GLN A 288 -17.62 -1.43 6.61
N ARG A 289 -16.69 -0.76 7.31
CA ARG A 289 -16.28 -1.12 8.67
C ARG A 289 -17.18 -0.51 9.73
N PHE A 290 -17.62 0.72 9.50
CA PHE A 290 -18.45 1.53 10.39
C PHE A 290 -19.77 1.90 9.69
N PRO A 291 -20.59 0.89 9.29
CA PRO A 291 -21.80 1.15 8.52
C PRO A 291 -22.88 1.89 9.30
N LYS A 292 -22.75 2.10 10.61
CA LYS A 292 -23.65 2.90 11.45
C LYS A 292 -23.29 4.39 11.48
N ALA A 293 -22.00 4.72 11.31
CA ALA A 293 -21.53 6.09 11.31
C ALA A 293 -22.12 6.87 10.14
N ASP A 294 -22.52 8.12 10.38
CA ASP A 294 -23.01 8.99 9.31
C ASP A 294 -21.88 9.44 8.35
N PHE A 295 -22.26 10.04 7.23
CA PHE A 295 -21.27 10.45 6.22
C PHE A 295 -20.32 11.56 6.71
N ALA A 296 -20.77 12.44 7.61
CA ALA A 296 -19.93 13.51 8.15
C ALA A 296 -18.85 12.93 9.07
N GLU A 297 -19.22 11.97 9.91
CA GLU A 297 -18.31 11.23 10.79
C GLU A 297 -17.27 10.45 9.98
N ILE A 298 -17.71 9.69 8.97
CA ILE A 298 -16.79 8.99 8.06
C ILE A 298 -15.86 9.97 7.35
N SER A 299 -16.38 11.07 6.82
CA SER A 299 -15.58 12.06 6.08
C SER A 299 -14.51 12.72 6.95
N LYS A 300 -14.83 12.97 8.22
CA LYS A 300 -13.85 13.49 9.19
C LYS A 300 -12.75 12.47 9.45
N VAL A 301 -13.10 11.24 9.82
CA VAL A 301 -12.13 10.17 10.09
C VAL A 301 -11.25 9.91 8.85
N VAL A 302 -11.83 9.93 7.64
CA VAL A 302 -11.07 9.80 6.38
C VAL A 302 -10.10 10.96 6.19
N THR A 303 -10.50 12.18 6.51
CA THR A 303 -9.64 13.37 6.34
C THR A 303 -8.44 13.29 7.27
N ASP A 304 -8.67 12.99 8.54
CA ASP A 304 -7.62 12.84 9.56
C ASP A 304 -6.71 11.64 9.21
N LEU A 305 -7.28 10.50 8.82
CA LEU A 305 -6.51 9.32 8.39
C LEU A 305 -5.66 9.58 7.14
N THR A 306 -6.17 10.39 6.21
CA THR A 306 -5.42 10.80 5.01
C THR A 306 -4.23 11.67 5.39
N LYS A 307 -4.41 12.61 6.34
CA LYS A 307 -3.33 13.44 6.86
C LYS A 307 -2.22 12.58 7.46
N VAL A 308 -2.57 11.68 8.39
CA VAL A 308 -1.65 10.73 9.03
C VAL A 308 -0.84 9.93 8.00
N HIS A 309 -1.50 9.31 7.03
CA HIS A 309 -0.79 8.51 6.04
C HIS A 309 0.07 9.36 5.09
N LYS A 310 -0.36 10.58 4.76
CA LYS A 310 0.42 11.50 3.96
C LYS A 310 1.72 11.88 4.66
N GLU A 311 1.66 12.24 5.94
CA GLU A 311 2.84 12.55 6.77
C GLU A 311 3.80 11.36 6.84
N CYS A 312 3.28 10.18 7.21
CA CYS A 312 4.10 8.97 7.28
C CYS A 312 4.78 8.61 5.95
N CYS A 313 4.06 8.74 4.83
CA CYS A 313 4.61 8.47 3.51
C CYS A 313 5.64 9.53 3.05
N HIS A 314 5.60 10.75 3.60
CA HIS A 314 6.59 11.81 3.37
C HIS A 314 7.73 11.82 4.39
N GLY A 315 7.77 10.85 5.32
CA GLY A 315 8.83 10.72 6.31
C GLY A 315 8.66 11.58 7.56
N ASP A 316 7.52 12.24 7.71
CA ASP A 316 7.13 13.01 8.90
C ASP A 316 6.65 12.10 10.03
N LEU A 317 7.53 11.21 10.48
CA LEU A 317 7.13 10.09 11.35
C LEU A 317 6.70 10.51 12.75
N LEU A 318 7.19 11.66 13.25
CA LEU A 318 6.79 12.21 14.55
C LEU A 318 5.38 12.80 14.49
N GLU A 319 5.12 13.69 13.53
CA GLU A 319 3.78 14.26 13.32
C GLU A 319 2.77 13.15 12.99
N CYS A 320 3.14 12.22 12.11
CA CYS A 320 2.28 11.06 11.79
C CYS A 320 1.88 10.23 13.02
N ALA A 321 2.81 9.97 13.93
CA ALA A 321 2.53 9.17 15.13
C ALA A 321 1.60 9.90 16.10
N ASP A 322 1.80 11.20 16.23
CA ASP A 322 1.04 12.06 17.13
C ASP A 322 -0.39 12.28 16.59
N ASP A 323 -0.54 12.63 15.31
CA ASP A 323 -1.82 12.76 14.63
C ASP A 323 -2.58 11.41 14.60
N ARG A 324 -1.87 10.28 14.56
CA ARG A 324 -2.49 8.96 14.71
C ARG A 324 -3.03 8.73 16.11
N ALA A 325 -2.32 9.17 17.15
CA ALA A 325 -2.78 9.08 18.52
C ALA A 325 -4.03 9.96 18.76
N ASP A 326 -4.02 11.18 18.21
CA ASP A 326 -5.18 12.09 18.21
C ASP A 326 -6.38 11.47 17.51
N LEU A 327 -6.19 10.87 16.33
CA LEU A 327 -7.26 10.16 15.62
C LEU A 327 -7.80 8.97 16.44
N ALA A 328 -6.92 8.18 17.04
CA ALA A 328 -7.34 7.05 17.88
C ALA A 328 -8.15 7.52 19.11
N LYS A 329 -7.74 8.63 19.73
CA LYS A 329 -8.49 9.28 20.82
C LYS A 329 -9.85 9.75 20.34
N TYR A 330 -9.91 10.48 19.23
CA TYR A 330 -11.17 10.97 18.66
C TYR A 330 -12.15 9.83 18.37
N MET A 331 -11.69 8.74 17.75
CA MET A 331 -12.53 7.57 17.47
C MET A 331 -13.08 6.93 18.74
N CYS A 332 -12.33 6.95 19.84
CA CYS A 332 -12.76 6.39 21.12
C CYS A 332 -13.73 7.29 21.89
N GLU A 333 -13.54 8.61 21.81
CA GLU A 333 -14.48 9.59 22.39
C GLU A 333 -15.83 9.59 21.66
N ASN A 334 -15.84 9.20 20.37
CA ASN A 334 -17.03 9.13 19.51
C ASN A 334 -17.43 7.68 19.19
N GLN A 335 -17.01 6.70 19.97
CA GLN A 335 -17.19 5.29 19.63
C GLN A 335 -18.65 4.86 19.45
N ASP A 336 -19.57 5.44 20.23
CA ASP A 336 -20.99 5.09 20.20
C ASP A 336 -21.67 5.52 18.90
N SER A 337 -21.19 6.58 18.23
CA SER A 337 -21.66 7.00 16.90
C SER A 337 -20.92 6.29 15.76
N ILE A 338 -19.72 5.76 16.01
CA ILE A 338 -18.89 5.13 14.97
C ILE A 338 -19.18 3.63 14.86
N SER A 339 -18.97 2.87 15.93
CA SER A 339 -19.14 1.41 15.92
C SER A 339 -19.13 0.80 17.32
N THR A 340 -20.03 -0.16 17.50
CA THR A 340 -20.13 -0.94 18.75
C THR A 340 -18.90 -1.82 19.00
N LYS A 341 -18.09 -2.07 17.97
CA LYS A 341 -16.88 -2.91 18.03
C LYS A 341 -15.64 -2.17 18.54
N LEU A 342 -15.71 -0.86 18.76
CA LEU A 342 -14.54 -0.07 19.21
C LEU A 342 -14.25 -0.20 20.71
N LYS A 343 -15.23 -0.64 21.52
CA LYS A 343 -15.14 -0.70 22.99
C LYS A 343 -13.87 -1.41 23.48
N GLU A 344 -13.61 -2.60 22.94
CA GLU A 344 -12.44 -3.42 23.33
C GLU A 344 -11.09 -2.78 22.97
N CYS A 345 -11.07 -1.92 21.94
CA CYS A 345 -9.86 -1.20 21.54
C CYS A 345 -9.59 0.01 22.43
N CYS A 346 -10.63 0.70 22.88
CA CYS A 346 -10.51 2.02 23.52
C CYS A 346 -9.91 1.99 24.93
N ASP A 347 -9.93 0.84 25.58
CA ASP A 347 -9.31 0.62 26.90
C ASP A 347 -7.81 0.28 26.83
N LYS A 348 -7.25 0.10 25.62
CA LYS A 348 -5.85 -0.30 25.43
C LYS A 348 -4.88 0.88 25.48
N PRO A 349 -3.58 0.63 25.75
CA PRO A 349 -2.51 1.63 25.58
C PRO A 349 -2.44 2.16 24.14
N VAL A 350 -1.90 3.37 23.92
CA VAL A 350 -2.02 4.12 22.65
C VAL A 350 -1.61 3.35 21.38
N LEU A 351 -0.50 2.60 21.41
CA LEU A 351 -0.05 1.81 20.25
C LEU A 351 -0.97 0.62 19.98
N GLU A 352 -1.32 -0.14 21.01
CA GLU A 352 -2.25 -1.27 20.90
C GLU A 352 -3.67 -0.83 20.52
N LYS A 353 -4.13 0.30 21.07
CA LYS A 353 -5.39 0.96 20.71
C LYS A 353 -5.41 1.30 19.23
N SER A 354 -4.37 2.00 18.77
CA SER A 354 -4.24 2.41 17.36
C SER A 354 -4.23 1.22 16.41
N GLN A 355 -3.54 0.12 16.77
CA GLN A 355 -3.54 -1.10 15.97
C GLN A 355 -4.91 -1.80 16.00
N CYS A 356 -5.52 -1.94 17.18
CA CYS A 356 -6.83 -2.55 17.34
C CYS A 356 -7.89 -1.82 16.50
N LEU A 357 -7.92 -0.48 16.55
CA LEU A 357 -8.81 0.34 15.70
C LEU A 357 -8.54 0.14 14.19
N ALA A 358 -7.29 -0.11 13.80
CA ALA A 358 -6.93 -0.37 12.40
C ALA A 358 -7.43 -1.74 11.91
N GLU A 359 -7.52 -2.71 12.81
CA GLU A 359 -7.83 -4.12 12.52
C GLU A 359 -9.25 -4.51 12.87
N VAL A 360 -10.01 -3.63 13.55
CA VAL A 360 -11.38 -3.90 14.00
C VAL A 360 -12.25 -4.46 12.86
N GLU A 361 -13.04 -5.46 13.23
CA GLU A 361 -13.98 -6.12 12.36
C GLU A 361 -15.11 -5.16 11.94
N ARG A 362 -15.85 -5.55 10.91
CA ARG A 362 -16.97 -4.74 10.41
C ARG A 362 -18.12 -4.80 11.43
N ASP A 363 -18.74 -3.65 11.72
CA ASP A 363 -19.96 -3.63 12.51
C ASP A 363 -21.15 -4.16 11.70
N GLU A 364 -22.23 -4.49 12.41
CA GLU A 364 -23.48 -4.95 11.81
C GLU A 364 -24.14 -3.85 10.98
N LEU A 365 -24.70 -4.25 9.83
CA LEU A 365 -25.46 -3.36 8.96
C LEU A 365 -26.70 -2.83 9.69
N PRO A 366 -26.98 -1.51 9.68
CA PRO A 366 -28.24 -0.98 10.19
C PRO A 366 -29.43 -1.55 9.43
N GLY A 367 -30.51 -1.90 10.15
CA GLY A 367 -31.70 -2.52 9.54
C GLY A 367 -32.62 -1.53 8.81
N ASP A 368 -32.39 -0.24 8.93
CA ASP A 368 -33.27 0.87 8.55
C ASP A 368 -32.70 1.75 7.43
N LEU A 369 -31.80 1.20 6.60
CA LEU A 369 -31.20 1.96 5.51
C LEU A 369 -32.20 2.28 4.39
N PRO A 370 -32.31 3.55 3.94
CA PRO A 370 -33.17 3.92 2.83
C PRO A 370 -32.69 3.28 1.52
N SER A 371 -33.60 3.19 0.55
CA SER A 371 -33.28 2.72 -0.80
C SER A 371 -32.26 3.65 -1.46
N LEU A 372 -31.17 3.09 -1.99
CA LEU A 372 -30.20 3.84 -2.80
C LEU A 372 -30.85 4.49 -4.03
N ALA A 373 -31.86 3.83 -4.61
CA ALA A 373 -32.54 4.33 -5.79
C ALA A 373 -33.24 5.67 -5.51
N ALA A 374 -33.73 5.89 -4.29
CA ALA A 374 -34.44 7.13 -3.95
C ALA A 374 -33.56 8.37 -4.20
N ASP A 375 -32.31 8.35 -3.75
CA ASP A 375 -31.41 9.52 -3.80
C ASP A 375 -30.53 9.57 -5.06
N PHE A 376 -30.24 8.41 -5.66
CA PHE A 376 -29.27 8.29 -6.76
C PHE A 376 -29.88 7.91 -8.11
N VAL A 377 -31.20 7.69 -8.18
CA VAL A 377 -31.90 7.31 -9.43
C VAL A 377 -33.27 7.99 -9.58
N GLU A 378 -34.07 8.07 -8.52
CA GLU A 378 -35.45 8.55 -8.60
C GLU A 378 -35.55 10.06 -8.36
N ASP A 379 -34.60 10.64 -7.61
CA ASP A 379 -34.54 12.08 -7.39
C ASP A 379 -34.32 12.83 -8.72
N LYS A 380 -35.15 13.84 -8.95
CA LYS A 380 -35.10 14.70 -10.13
C LYS A 380 -33.94 15.70 -10.07
N GLU A 381 -33.38 15.92 -8.89
CA GLU A 381 -32.27 16.84 -8.67
C GLU A 381 -30.89 16.14 -8.76
N VAL A 382 -30.80 14.84 -9.12
CA VAL A 382 -29.52 14.10 -9.26
C VAL A 382 -28.49 14.87 -10.09
N CYS A 383 -28.86 15.32 -11.29
CA CYS A 383 -27.94 16.06 -12.16
C CYS A 383 -27.53 17.41 -11.59
N LYS A 384 -28.44 18.09 -10.89
CA LYS A 384 -28.13 19.36 -10.23
C LYS A 384 -27.17 19.15 -9.07
N ASN A 385 -27.44 18.18 -8.19
CA ASN A 385 -26.57 17.82 -7.07
C ASN A 385 -25.17 17.40 -7.57
N TYR A 386 -25.12 16.64 -8.66
CA TYR A 386 -23.88 16.27 -9.33
C TYR A 386 -23.10 17.47 -9.87
N GLN A 387 -23.77 18.42 -10.54
CA GLN A 387 -23.12 19.59 -11.13
C GLN A 387 -22.71 20.64 -10.09
N GLU A 388 -23.51 20.88 -9.06
CA GLU A 388 -23.25 21.87 -8.00
C GLU A 388 -22.20 21.38 -7.00
N ALA A 389 -22.16 20.08 -6.69
CA ALA A 389 -21.31 19.52 -5.64
C ALA A 389 -20.78 18.11 -5.96
N LYS A 390 -20.21 17.93 -7.16
CA LYS A 390 -19.71 16.65 -7.70
C LYS A 390 -18.99 15.76 -6.68
N ASP A 391 -17.98 16.31 -5.98
CA ASP A 391 -17.15 15.52 -5.06
C ASP A 391 -17.91 15.05 -3.81
N VAL A 392 -18.79 15.91 -3.29
CA VAL A 392 -19.64 15.56 -2.15
C VAL A 392 -20.66 14.51 -2.58
N PHE A 393 -21.34 14.73 -3.70
CA PHE A 393 -22.37 13.82 -4.21
C PHE A 393 -21.84 12.42 -4.51
N LEU A 394 -20.69 12.32 -5.21
CA LEU A 394 -20.02 11.04 -5.47
C LEU A 394 -19.45 10.42 -4.18
N GLY A 395 -18.99 11.23 -3.23
CA GLY A 395 -18.55 10.77 -1.92
C GLY A 395 -19.70 10.14 -1.13
N THR A 396 -20.89 10.76 -1.14
CA THR A 396 -22.10 10.23 -0.50
C THR A 396 -22.57 8.96 -1.20
N PHE A 397 -22.56 8.91 -2.53
CA PHE A 397 -22.85 7.68 -3.28
C PHE A 397 -21.91 6.55 -2.86
N LEU A 398 -20.60 6.80 -2.84
CA LEU A 398 -19.62 5.79 -2.45
C LEU A 398 -19.82 5.34 -1.00
N TYR A 399 -20.10 6.26 -0.08
CA TYR A 399 -20.41 5.94 1.31
C TYR A 399 -21.65 5.05 1.45
N GLU A 400 -22.76 5.43 0.82
CA GLU A 400 -24.03 4.70 0.92
C GLU A 400 -23.94 3.33 0.25
N TYR A 401 -23.27 3.24 -0.90
CA TYR A 401 -23.08 1.98 -1.60
C TYR A 401 -22.13 1.05 -0.81
N SER A 402 -21.04 1.59 -0.27
CA SER A 402 -20.03 0.80 0.46
C SER A 402 -20.56 0.23 1.77
N ARG A 403 -21.31 1.00 2.56
CA ARG A 403 -21.86 0.51 3.84
C ARG A 403 -22.86 -0.63 3.64
N ARG A 404 -23.57 -0.68 2.49
CA ARG A 404 -24.53 -1.74 2.13
C ARG A 404 -23.89 -2.99 1.55
N HIS A 405 -22.65 -2.91 1.09
CA HIS A 405 -21.97 -3.99 0.37
C HIS A 405 -20.61 -4.35 1.01
N PRO A 406 -20.59 -4.90 2.24
CA PRO A 406 -19.35 -5.37 2.86
C PRO A 406 -18.69 -6.53 2.11
N GLU A 407 -19.45 -7.32 1.36
CA GLU A 407 -18.97 -8.42 0.52
C GLU A 407 -18.13 -7.94 -0.69
N TYR A 408 -18.31 -6.69 -1.13
CA TYR A 408 -17.58 -6.12 -2.25
C TYR A 408 -16.15 -5.71 -1.87
N SER A 409 -15.23 -5.83 -2.82
CA SER A 409 -13.88 -5.28 -2.65
C SER A 409 -13.90 -3.76 -2.77
N VAL A 410 -12.98 -3.09 -2.08
CA VAL A 410 -12.88 -1.62 -2.17
C VAL A 410 -12.61 -1.16 -3.60
N SER A 411 -11.78 -1.91 -4.35
CA SER A 411 -11.52 -1.61 -5.76
C SER A 411 -12.76 -1.78 -6.64
N LEU A 412 -13.64 -2.76 -6.37
CA LEU A 412 -14.93 -2.88 -7.04
C LEU A 412 -15.83 -1.68 -6.72
N LEU A 413 -15.99 -1.32 -5.45
CA LEU A 413 -16.80 -0.16 -5.04
C LEU A 413 -16.36 1.14 -5.74
N LEU A 414 -15.05 1.36 -5.85
CA LEU A 414 -14.52 2.50 -6.59
C LEU A 414 -14.76 2.42 -8.10
N ARG A 415 -14.74 1.22 -8.70
CA ARG A 415 -15.12 1.04 -10.12
C ARG A 415 -16.59 1.35 -10.35
N LEU A 416 -17.48 0.91 -9.46
CA LEU A 416 -18.91 1.23 -9.51
C LEU A 416 -19.15 2.74 -9.39
N ALA A 417 -18.46 3.43 -8.48
CA ALA A 417 -18.55 4.88 -8.36
C ALA A 417 -18.05 5.63 -9.62
N LYS A 418 -17.02 5.11 -10.30
CA LYS A 418 -16.55 5.68 -11.57
C LYS A 418 -17.52 5.43 -12.73
N GLU A 419 -18.16 4.26 -12.77
CA GLU A 419 -19.21 3.97 -13.76
C GLU A 419 -20.43 4.87 -13.54
N TYR A 420 -20.81 5.07 -12.27
CA TYR A 420 -21.86 6.02 -11.91
C TYR A 420 -21.51 7.45 -12.34
N GLU A 421 -20.30 7.93 -12.04
CA GLU A 421 -19.81 9.24 -12.50
C GLU A 421 -19.87 9.37 -14.03
N ALA A 422 -19.38 8.37 -14.78
CA ALA A 422 -19.40 8.38 -16.23
C ALA A 422 -20.82 8.36 -16.81
N THR A 423 -21.75 7.65 -16.15
CA THR A 423 -23.16 7.63 -16.52
C THR A 423 -23.79 9.00 -16.32
N LEU A 424 -23.51 9.68 -15.21
CA LEU A 424 -24.02 11.03 -14.96
C LEU A 424 -23.42 12.07 -15.92
N GLU A 425 -22.11 12.02 -16.20
CA GLU A 425 -21.48 12.88 -17.24
C GLU A 425 -22.21 12.75 -18.57
N LYS A 426 -22.54 11.52 -18.98
CA LYS A 426 -23.27 11.24 -20.23
C LYS A 426 -24.73 11.69 -20.15
N CYS A 427 -25.45 11.29 -19.11
CA CYS A 427 -26.90 11.45 -19.03
C CYS A 427 -27.34 12.87 -18.69
N CYS A 428 -26.61 13.60 -17.86
CA CYS A 428 -26.93 14.98 -17.51
C CYS A 428 -26.73 15.97 -18.66
N ALA A 429 -26.15 15.52 -19.78
CA ALA A 429 -26.05 16.26 -21.03
C ALA A 429 -27.18 15.92 -22.04
N THR A 430 -28.11 15.02 -21.71
CA THR A 430 -29.22 14.62 -22.58
C THR A 430 -30.49 15.44 -22.32
N ASP A 431 -31.45 15.39 -23.25
CA ASP A 431 -32.73 16.10 -23.13
C ASP A 431 -33.62 15.57 -21.99
N ASP A 432 -33.45 14.30 -21.61
CA ASP A 432 -34.18 13.67 -20.50
C ASP A 432 -33.22 12.84 -19.61
N PRO A 433 -32.46 13.53 -18.73
CA PRO A 433 -31.48 12.86 -17.87
C PRO A 433 -32.09 11.76 -16.98
N PRO A 434 -33.24 11.95 -16.28
CA PRO A 434 -33.83 10.91 -15.45
C PRO A 434 -34.08 9.60 -16.18
N THR A 435 -34.61 9.65 -17.41
CA THR A 435 -34.81 8.44 -18.21
C THR A 435 -33.48 7.80 -18.62
N CYS A 436 -32.44 8.60 -18.87
CA CYS A 436 -31.11 8.10 -19.24
C CYS A 436 -30.43 7.34 -18.09
N TYR A 437 -30.39 7.89 -16.86
CA TYR A 437 -29.72 7.25 -15.72
C TYR A 437 -30.62 6.30 -14.91
N ALA A 438 -31.89 6.13 -15.28
CA ALA A 438 -32.88 5.31 -14.56
C ALA A 438 -32.44 3.86 -14.27
N LYS A 439 -31.53 3.30 -15.07
CA LYS A 439 -31.04 1.92 -14.95
C LYS A 439 -29.59 1.80 -14.52
N VAL A 440 -28.97 2.88 -14.06
CA VAL A 440 -27.54 2.90 -13.73
C VAL A 440 -27.13 1.83 -12.73
N LEU A 441 -27.99 1.48 -11.77
CA LEU A 441 -27.70 0.41 -10.81
C LEU A 441 -27.71 -0.99 -11.44
N ASP A 442 -28.51 -1.22 -12.48
CA ASP A 442 -28.54 -2.48 -13.23
C ASP A 442 -27.25 -2.64 -14.06
N GLU A 443 -26.69 -1.53 -14.55
CA GLU A 443 -25.44 -1.48 -15.31
C GLU A 443 -24.21 -1.88 -14.49
N PHE A 444 -24.32 -1.96 -13.15
CA PHE A 444 -23.24 -2.43 -12.28
C PHE A 444 -23.06 -3.95 -12.32
N LYS A 445 -24.07 -4.71 -12.74
CA LYS A 445 -24.04 -6.17 -12.67
C LYS A 445 -22.82 -6.79 -13.37
N PRO A 446 -22.43 -6.40 -14.61
CA PRO A 446 -21.23 -6.93 -15.25
C PRO A 446 -19.94 -6.64 -14.48
N LEU A 447 -19.84 -5.46 -13.84
CA LEU A 447 -18.67 -5.07 -13.03
C LEU A 447 -18.54 -5.90 -11.75
N VAL A 448 -19.67 -6.37 -11.20
CA VAL A 448 -19.74 -7.27 -10.03
C VAL A 448 -19.51 -8.73 -10.41
N ASP A 449 -20.12 -9.19 -11.51
CA ASP A 449 -20.03 -10.59 -11.94
C ASP A 449 -18.59 -10.95 -12.39
N GLU A 450 -17.84 -10.00 -12.98
CA GLU A 450 -16.44 -10.20 -13.41
C GLU A 450 -15.50 -10.66 -12.27
N PRO A 451 -15.30 -9.91 -11.17
CA PRO A 451 -14.44 -10.34 -10.07
C PRO A 451 -14.94 -11.60 -9.38
N GLN A 452 -16.26 -11.78 -9.24
CA GLN A 452 -16.83 -12.98 -8.61
C GLN A 452 -16.46 -14.25 -9.40
N ASN A 453 -16.63 -14.22 -10.72
CA ASN A 453 -16.25 -15.33 -11.60
C ASN A 453 -14.74 -15.57 -11.60
N LEU A 454 -13.94 -14.50 -11.60
CA LEU A 454 -12.48 -14.61 -11.53
C LEU A 454 -12.03 -15.28 -10.23
N VAL A 455 -12.55 -14.84 -9.09
CA VAL A 455 -12.19 -15.38 -7.76
C VAL A 455 -12.63 -16.84 -7.65
N LYS A 456 -13.86 -17.16 -8.08
CA LYS A 456 -14.37 -18.54 -8.12
C LYS A 456 -13.45 -19.47 -8.92
N THR A 457 -13.17 -19.11 -10.17
CA THR A 457 -12.33 -19.92 -11.07
C THR A 457 -10.92 -20.12 -10.51
N ASN A 458 -10.31 -19.08 -9.94
CA ASN A 458 -8.96 -19.19 -9.37
C ASN A 458 -8.96 -20.00 -8.05
N CYS A 459 -10.02 -19.93 -7.24
CA CYS A 459 -10.14 -20.76 -6.04
C CYS A 459 -10.36 -22.23 -6.37
N GLU A 460 -11.18 -22.56 -7.36
CA GLU A 460 -11.34 -23.94 -7.86
C GLU A 460 -10.01 -24.50 -8.38
N LEU A 461 -9.24 -23.67 -9.11
CA LEU A 461 -7.89 -24.04 -9.56
C LEU A 461 -6.92 -24.25 -8.39
N PHE A 462 -6.97 -23.39 -7.38
CA PHE A 462 -6.16 -23.51 -6.16
C PHE A 462 -6.50 -24.78 -5.37
N GLU A 463 -7.77 -25.10 -5.20
CA GLU A 463 -8.22 -26.32 -4.52
C GLU A 463 -7.75 -27.58 -5.25
N LYS A 464 -7.74 -27.55 -6.59
CA LYS A 464 -7.25 -28.66 -7.41
C LYS A 464 -5.73 -28.85 -7.36
N LEU A 465 -4.96 -27.77 -7.35
CA LEU A 465 -3.50 -27.81 -7.52
C LEU A 465 -2.70 -27.67 -6.21
N GLY A 466 -3.34 -27.23 -5.13
CA GLY A 466 -2.66 -26.75 -3.93
C GLY A 466 -1.85 -25.47 -4.17
N GLU A 467 -1.23 -24.93 -3.12
CA GLU A 467 -0.53 -23.64 -3.20
C GLU A 467 0.61 -23.65 -4.22
N TYR A 468 1.52 -24.63 -4.17
CA TYR A 468 2.68 -24.66 -5.07
C TYR A 468 2.28 -24.82 -6.54
N GLY A 469 1.33 -25.70 -6.84
CA GLY A 469 0.82 -25.87 -8.20
C GLY A 469 0.10 -24.62 -8.72
N PHE A 470 -0.67 -23.95 -7.86
CA PHE A 470 -1.32 -22.68 -8.20
C PHE A 470 -0.32 -21.54 -8.42
N GLN A 471 0.75 -21.45 -7.61
CA GLN A 471 1.86 -20.52 -7.85
C GLN A 471 2.50 -20.74 -9.22
N ASN A 472 2.70 -21.99 -9.64
CA ASN A 472 3.27 -22.30 -10.95
C ASN A 472 2.32 -21.89 -12.09
N ALA A 473 1.01 -22.13 -11.96
CA ALA A 473 0.02 -21.68 -12.93
C ALA A 473 0.00 -20.14 -13.07
N LEU A 474 0.10 -19.41 -11.96
CA LEU A 474 0.24 -17.96 -11.95
C LEU A 474 1.56 -17.50 -12.58
N LEU A 475 2.65 -18.20 -12.30
CA LEU A 475 3.97 -17.90 -12.86
C LEU A 475 3.99 -18.06 -14.39
N VAL A 476 3.35 -19.10 -14.92
CA VAL A 476 3.12 -19.24 -16.37
C VAL A 476 2.33 -18.04 -16.91
N ARG A 477 1.20 -17.73 -16.27
CA ARG A 477 0.31 -16.63 -16.68
C ARG A 477 1.01 -15.28 -16.70
N TYR A 478 1.73 -14.91 -15.63
CA TYR A 478 2.38 -13.60 -15.51
C TYR A 478 3.66 -13.50 -16.34
N THR A 479 4.40 -14.59 -16.54
CA THR A 479 5.55 -14.60 -17.46
C THR A 479 5.09 -14.38 -18.91
N LYS A 480 3.99 -15.01 -19.34
CA LYS A 480 3.42 -14.76 -20.67
C LYS A 480 2.92 -13.32 -20.86
N LYS A 481 2.37 -12.71 -19.80
CA LYS A 481 1.87 -11.31 -19.81
C LYS A 481 2.98 -10.26 -19.85
N ALA A 482 4.08 -10.51 -19.14
CA ALA A 482 5.17 -9.54 -18.95
C ALA A 482 6.56 -10.23 -18.93
N PRO A 483 6.98 -10.87 -20.04
CA PRO A 483 8.22 -11.67 -20.09
C PRO A 483 9.50 -10.84 -19.95
N GLN A 484 9.43 -9.52 -20.12
CA GLN A 484 10.56 -8.62 -19.91
C GLN A 484 10.88 -8.40 -18.42
N VAL A 485 9.92 -8.63 -17.52
CA VAL A 485 10.11 -8.49 -16.07
C VAL A 485 11.17 -9.47 -15.58
N SER A 486 12.00 -9.04 -14.63
CA SER A 486 13.07 -9.88 -14.08
C SER A 486 12.53 -11.19 -13.51
N THR A 487 13.30 -12.27 -13.64
CA THR A 487 12.87 -13.59 -13.14
C THR A 487 12.65 -13.62 -11.63
N PRO A 488 13.53 -13.04 -10.78
CA PRO A 488 13.27 -12.94 -9.35
C PRO A 488 11.96 -12.22 -9.03
N THR A 489 11.63 -11.14 -9.75
CA THR A 489 10.37 -10.40 -9.56
C THR A 489 9.15 -11.24 -9.96
N LEU A 490 9.19 -11.95 -11.09
CA LEU A 490 8.10 -12.83 -11.52
C LEU A 490 7.86 -13.97 -10.52
N VAL A 491 8.93 -14.57 -9.98
CA VAL A 491 8.84 -15.59 -8.93
C VAL A 491 8.26 -15.00 -7.65
N GLU A 492 8.78 -13.85 -7.18
CA GLU A 492 8.28 -13.17 -5.96
C GLU A 492 6.77 -12.87 -6.06
N VAL A 493 6.37 -12.21 -7.15
CA VAL A 493 4.97 -11.79 -7.37
C VAL A 493 4.06 -13.01 -7.48
N SER A 494 4.43 -14.02 -8.28
CA SER A 494 3.60 -15.21 -8.46
C SER A 494 3.45 -16.03 -7.19
N ARG A 495 4.51 -16.14 -6.37
CA ARG A 495 4.44 -16.77 -5.04
C ARG A 495 3.51 -16.01 -4.11
N LYS A 496 3.61 -14.67 -4.06
CA LYS A 496 2.72 -13.82 -3.27
C LYS A 496 1.26 -13.93 -3.72
N LEU A 497 1.01 -14.00 -5.03
CA LEU A 497 -0.32 -14.25 -5.58
C LEU A 497 -0.85 -15.63 -5.20
N GLY A 498 -0.01 -16.67 -5.23
CA GLY A 498 -0.43 -18.01 -4.82
C GLY A 498 -0.83 -18.09 -3.35
N LYS A 499 -0.14 -17.36 -2.47
CA LYS A 499 -0.51 -17.22 -1.05
C LYS A 499 -1.88 -16.56 -0.84
N VAL A 500 -2.39 -15.79 -1.80
CA VAL A 500 -3.76 -15.26 -1.74
C VAL A 500 -4.79 -16.38 -1.77
N GLY A 501 -4.53 -17.45 -2.54
CA GLY A 501 -5.37 -18.65 -2.53
C GLY A 501 -5.48 -19.27 -1.13
N THR A 502 -4.33 -19.45 -0.48
CA THR A 502 -4.27 -19.98 0.90
C THR A 502 -5.00 -19.10 1.92
N LYS A 503 -4.92 -17.78 1.77
CA LYS A 503 -5.54 -16.81 2.70
C LYS A 503 -7.03 -16.59 2.46
N CYS A 504 -7.50 -16.67 1.22
CA CYS A 504 -8.84 -16.22 0.85
C CYS A 504 -9.78 -17.33 0.38
N CYS A 505 -9.32 -18.40 -0.29
CA CYS A 505 -10.23 -19.39 -0.86
C CYS A 505 -10.94 -20.24 0.20
N LYS A 506 -10.37 -20.35 1.40
CA LYS A 506 -10.97 -21.06 2.55
C LYS A 506 -11.97 -20.21 3.33
N LYS A 507 -12.14 -18.93 2.98
CA LYS A 507 -13.13 -18.06 3.61
C LYS A 507 -14.55 -18.35 3.10
N PRO A 508 -15.60 -17.91 3.85
CA PRO A 508 -16.97 -17.91 3.35
C PRO A 508 -17.06 -17.25 1.97
N GLU A 509 -17.94 -17.74 1.10
CA GLU A 509 -18.03 -17.29 -0.29
C GLU A 509 -18.20 -15.77 -0.43
N SER A 510 -19.00 -15.16 0.46
CA SER A 510 -19.22 -13.72 0.56
C SER A 510 -17.96 -12.90 0.93
N GLU A 511 -16.95 -13.52 1.55
CA GLU A 511 -15.70 -12.83 1.93
C GLU A 511 -14.57 -13.06 0.92
N ARG A 512 -14.70 -14.05 0.02
CA ARG A 512 -13.61 -14.44 -0.88
C ARG A 512 -13.18 -13.29 -1.79
N MET A 513 -14.14 -12.57 -2.37
CA MET A 513 -13.87 -11.48 -3.30
C MET A 513 -13.17 -10.31 -2.62
N SER A 514 -13.74 -9.80 -1.52
CA SER A 514 -13.13 -8.69 -0.77
C SER A 514 -11.74 -9.06 -0.23
N CYS A 515 -11.55 -10.28 0.28
CA CYS A 515 -10.23 -10.77 0.68
C CYS A 515 -9.24 -10.81 -0.51
N ALA A 516 -9.63 -11.45 -1.62
CA ALA A 516 -8.71 -11.68 -2.74
C ALA A 516 -8.27 -10.35 -3.37
N ASP A 517 -9.22 -9.46 -3.70
CA ASP A 517 -8.90 -8.18 -4.34
C ASP A 517 -8.05 -7.25 -3.44
N ASP A 518 -8.24 -7.27 -2.12
CA ASP A 518 -7.42 -6.52 -1.17
C ASP A 518 -5.95 -6.97 -1.25
N PHE A 519 -5.70 -8.29 -1.21
CA PHE A 519 -4.33 -8.81 -1.35
C PHE A 519 -3.77 -8.63 -2.76
N LEU A 520 -4.57 -8.82 -3.80
CA LEU A 520 -4.16 -8.60 -5.19
C LEU A 520 -3.69 -7.16 -5.41
N SER A 521 -4.41 -6.17 -4.86
CA SER A 521 -4.04 -4.76 -4.96
C SER A 521 -2.66 -4.49 -4.37
N VAL A 522 -2.35 -5.10 -3.22
CA VAL A 522 -1.05 -4.99 -2.57
C VAL A 522 0.06 -5.69 -3.35
N VAL A 523 -0.20 -6.90 -3.88
CA VAL A 523 0.81 -7.66 -4.65
C VAL A 523 1.10 -7.01 -6.01
N LEU A 524 0.07 -6.54 -6.72
CA LEU A 524 0.24 -5.81 -7.98
C LEU A 524 0.94 -4.46 -7.73
N ASN A 525 0.69 -3.80 -6.59
CA ASN A 525 1.46 -2.61 -6.23
C ASN A 525 2.94 -2.92 -6.06
N ARG A 526 3.30 -4.06 -5.44
CA ARG A 526 4.71 -4.47 -5.34
C ARG A 526 5.35 -4.64 -6.72
N LEU A 527 4.64 -5.25 -7.68
CA LEU A 527 5.12 -5.35 -9.07
C LEU A 527 5.34 -3.94 -9.66
N CYS A 528 4.37 -3.04 -9.52
CA CYS A 528 4.48 -1.68 -10.03
C CYS A 528 5.65 -0.91 -9.43
N VAL A 529 5.84 -0.99 -8.11
CA VAL A 529 6.94 -0.33 -7.41
C VAL A 529 8.31 -0.82 -7.89
N LEU A 530 8.47 -2.15 -8.04
CA LEU A 530 9.71 -2.72 -8.59
C LEU A 530 9.94 -2.30 -10.05
N HIS A 531 8.87 -2.24 -10.84
CA HIS A 531 8.92 -1.83 -12.24
C HIS A 531 9.24 -0.35 -12.42
N GLU A 532 8.78 0.53 -11.53
CA GLU A 532 9.11 1.95 -11.59
C GLU A 532 10.60 2.23 -11.44
N LYS A 533 11.31 1.42 -10.64
CA LYS A 533 12.77 1.51 -10.49
C LYS A 533 13.52 1.06 -11.75
N THR A 534 13.02 0.02 -12.40
CA THR A 534 13.61 -0.56 -13.63
C THR A 534 12.50 -0.90 -14.64
N PRO A 535 12.02 0.10 -15.41
CA PRO A 535 10.91 -0.11 -16.33
C PRO A 535 11.37 -0.90 -17.56
N VAL A 536 10.74 -2.06 -17.78
CA VAL A 536 11.13 -3.02 -18.84
C VAL A 536 9.98 -3.42 -19.79
N SER A 537 8.77 -2.95 -19.54
CA SER A 537 7.54 -3.34 -20.26
C SER A 537 6.54 -2.19 -20.23
N GLU A 538 6.18 -1.67 -21.40
CA GLU A 538 5.19 -0.60 -21.55
C GLU A 538 3.80 -1.05 -21.12
N ARG A 539 3.48 -2.34 -21.28
CA ARG A 539 2.19 -2.93 -20.88
C ARG A 539 2.03 -2.90 -19.36
N VAL A 540 3.11 -3.24 -18.62
CA VAL A 540 3.15 -3.12 -17.16
C VAL A 540 3.07 -1.66 -16.74
N THR A 541 3.82 -0.77 -17.41
CA THR A 541 3.76 0.68 -17.16
C THR A 541 2.33 1.20 -17.27
N LYS A 542 1.63 0.85 -18.37
CA LYS A 542 0.23 1.23 -18.59
C LYS A 542 -0.67 0.78 -17.43
N CYS A 543 -0.67 -0.51 -17.09
CA CYS A 543 -1.53 -1.02 -16.01
C CYS A 543 -1.18 -0.44 -14.64
N CYS A 544 0.08 -0.02 -14.41
CA CYS A 544 0.51 0.55 -13.15
C CYS A 544 0.11 2.03 -12.98
N SER A 545 0.10 2.82 -14.06
CA SER A 545 -0.09 4.27 -14.03
C SER A 545 -1.46 4.76 -14.50
N GLU A 546 -2.17 4.02 -15.36
CA GLU A 546 -3.43 4.49 -15.98
C GLU A 546 -4.55 4.67 -14.95
N SER A 547 -4.68 3.73 -14.02
CA SER A 547 -5.69 3.82 -12.98
C SER A 547 -5.42 2.88 -11.81
N LEU A 548 -5.40 3.42 -10.59
CA LEU A 548 -5.29 2.63 -9.37
C LEU A 548 -6.39 1.56 -9.26
N VAL A 549 -7.64 1.95 -9.55
CA VAL A 549 -8.82 1.10 -9.33
C VAL A 549 -9.01 0.07 -10.44
N ASN A 550 -8.55 0.37 -11.66
CA ASN A 550 -8.58 -0.57 -12.78
C ASN A 550 -7.28 -1.37 -12.93
N ARG A 551 -6.31 -1.22 -12.00
CA ARG A 551 -5.04 -1.95 -12.05
C ARG A 551 -5.25 -3.46 -12.13
N ARG A 552 -6.06 -4.05 -11.24
CA ARG A 552 -6.33 -5.51 -11.23
C ARG A 552 -7.01 -5.96 -12.54
N PRO A 553 -8.12 -5.35 -12.99
CA PRO A 553 -8.71 -5.64 -14.30
C PRO A 553 -7.73 -5.51 -15.46
N CYS A 554 -6.90 -4.46 -15.48
CA CYS A 554 -5.89 -4.24 -16.53
C CYS A 554 -4.90 -5.41 -16.60
N PHE A 555 -4.31 -5.81 -15.48
CA PHE A 555 -3.41 -6.97 -15.43
C PHE A 555 -4.11 -8.28 -15.81
N SER A 556 -5.37 -8.47 -15.38
CA SER A 556 -6.18 -9.62 -15.79
C SER A 556 -6.40 -9.66 -17.31
N GLY A 557 -6.63 -8.50 -17.94
CA GLY A 557 -6.85 -8.35 -19.38
C GLY A 557 -5.59 -8.39 -20.25
N LEU A 558 -4.38 -8.40 -19.69
CA LEU A 558 -3.16 -8.57 -20.49
C LEU A 558 -3.11 -9.96 -21.16
N GLU A 559 -2.96 -10.03 -22.47
CA GLU A 559 -2.70 -11.30 -23.17
C GLU A 559 -1.20 -11.61 -23.27
N VAL A 560 -0.84 -12.69 -23.95
CA VAL A 560 0.56 -13.00 -24.28
C VAL A 560 1.21 -11.80 -24.98
N ASP A 561 2.45 -11.46 -24.59
CA ASP A 561 3.18 -10.38 -25.23
C ASP A 561 3.79 -10.83 -26.57
N GLU A 562 3.08 -10.59 -27.67
CA GLU A 562 3.56 -10.90 -29.03
C GLU A 562 4.70 -9.98 -29.49
N THR A 563 5.01 -8.90 -28.77
CA THR A 563 6.15 -8.02 -29.07
C THR A 563 7.46 -8.52 -28.44
N TYR A 564 7.37 -9.50 -27.55
CA TYR A 564 8.53 -10.05 -26.87
C TYR A 564 9.36 -10.91 -27.81
N VAL A 565 10.64 -10.56 -27.93
CA VAL A 565 11.64 -11.40 -28.59
C VAL A 565 12.13 -12.44 -27.58
N PRO A 566 11.93 -13.75 -27.84
CA PRO A 566 12.34 -14.79 -26.89
C PRO A 566 13.82 -14.69 -26.55
N LYS A 567 14.13 -14.85 -25.26
CA LYS A 567 15.52 -14.90 -24.78
C LYS A 567 16.21 -16.11 -25.39
N GLU A 568 17.49 -15.97 -25.76
CA GLU A 568 18.30 -17.11 -26.18
C GLU A 568 18.37 -18.17 -25.07
N PHE A 569 18.43 -19.44 -25.48
CA PHE A 569 18.55 -20.53 -24.53
C PHE A 569 19.93 -20.47 -23.87
N ASN A 570 19.95 -20.40 -22.55
CA ASN A 570 21.18 -20.52 -21.77
C ASN A 570 21.17 -21.84 -21.00
N ALA A 571 22.06 -22.76 -21.36
CA ALA A 571 22.18 -24.07 -20.72
C ALA A 571 22.51 -23.96 -19.21
N GLU A 572 23.33 -22.98 -18.80
CA GLU A 572 23.69 -22.77 -17.39
C GLU A 572 22.48 -22.47 -16.51
N THR A 573 21.43 -21.89 -17.08
CA THR A 573 20.18 -21.61 -16.35
C THR A 573 19.42 -22.88 -15.96
N PHE A 574 19.71 -23.98 -16.65
CA PHE A 574 19.14 -25.31 -16.42
C PHE A 574 20.18 -26.30 -15.89
N THR A 575 21.39 -25.85 -15.57
CA THR A 575 22.43 -26.64 -14.91
C THR A 575 22.27 -26.50 -13.40
N PHE A 576 22.13 -27.64 -12.73
CA PHE A 576 22.00 -27.71 -11.28
C PHE A 576 23.16 -28.51 -10.71
N HIS A 577 23.52 -28.24 -9.46
CA HIS A 577 24.61 -28.90 -8.75
C HIS A 577 24.10 -29.62 -7.51
N ALA A 578 24.96 -30.40 -6.87
CA ALA A 578 24.61 -31.20 -5.70
C ALA A 578 24.16 -30.35 -4.49
N ASP A 579 24.50 -29.06 -4.45
CA ASP A 579 24.06 -28.10 -3.42
C ASP A 579 22.53 -27.95 -3.36
N LEU A 580 21.85 -28.12 -4.50
CA LEU A 580 20.39 -28.14 -4.60
C LEU A 580 19.77 -29.16 -3.63
N CYS A 581 20.43 -30.31 -3.42
CA CYS A 581 19.90 -31.39 -2.61
C CYS A 581 19.82 -31.05 -1.12
N THR A 582 20.69 -30.16 -0.64
CA THR A 582 20.76 -29.73 0.76
C THR A 582 19.90 -28.50 1.08
N LEU A 583 19.34 -27.84 0.06
CA LEU A 583 18.50 -26.67 0.27
C LEU A 583 17.18 -27.01 1.00
N PRO A 584 16.66 -26.09 1.82
CA PRO A 584 15.29 -26.17 2.33
C PRO A 584 14.28 -26.30 1.20
N GLU A 585 13.15 -26.98 1.45
CA GLU A 585 12.13 -27.23 0.42
C GLU A 585 11.60 -25.94 -0.23
N ALA A 586 11.44 -24.87 0.56
CA ALA A 586 11.01 -23.57 0.02
C ALA A 586 12.01 -22.98 -0.99
N GLU A 587 13.31 -23.18 -0.79
CA GLU A 587 14.37 -22.72 -1.71
C GLU A 587 14.46 -23.61 -2.95
N LYS A 588 14.31 -24.93 -2.79
CA LYS A 588 14.18 -25.87 -3.91
C LYS A 588 13.01 -25.49 -4.82
N GLN A 589 11.87 -25.13 -4.24
CA GLN A 589 10.70 -24.65 -4.98
C GLN A 589 10.99 -23.37 -5.76
N VAL A 590 11.72 -22.41 -5.17
CA VAL A 590 12.13 -21.17 -5.84
C VAL A 590 13.06 -21.46 -7.03
N LYS A 591 14.01 -22.40 -6.89
CA LYS A 591 14.88 -22.83 -8.00
C LYS A 591 14.08 -23.46 -9.15
N LYS A 592 13.13 -24.35 -8.85
CA LYS A 592 12.19 -24.93 -9.84
C LYS A 592 11.36 -23.84 -10.55
N GLN A 593 10.82 -22.89 -9.79
CA GLN A 593 10.04 -21.78 -10.34
C GLN A 593 10.88 -20.84 -11.21
N THR A 594 12.14 -20.60 -10.82
CA THR A 594 13.10 -19.84 -11.62
C THR A 594 13.35 -20.49 -12.98
N ALA A 595 13.58 -21.80 -13.00
CA ALA A 595 13.73 -22.56 -14.24
C ALA A 595 12.48 -22.47 -15.14
N LEU A 596 11.29 -22.57 -14.55
CA LEU A 596 10.03 -22.44 -15.29
C LEU A 596 9.86 -21.05 -15.94
N VAL A 597 10.22 -19.97 -15.25
CA VAL A 597 10.20 -18.61 -15.84
C VAL A 597 11.17 -18.53 -17.02
N GLU A 598 12.40 -18.99 -16.83
CA GLU A 598 13.43 -18.90 -17.87
C GLU A 598 13.08 -19.75 -19.10
N LEU A 599 12.42 -20.89 -18.89
CA LEU A 599 11.88 -21.71 -19.96
C LEU A 599 10.83 -20.95 -20.77
N LEU A 600 9.92 -20.26 -20.11
CA LEU A 600 8.89 -19.44 -20.75
C LEU A 600 9.45 -18.21 -21.44
N LYS A 601 10.52 -17.61 -20.90
CA LYS A 601 11.25 -16.53 -21.59
C LYS A 601 11.94 -17.02 -22.85
N HIS A 602 12.40 -18.26 -22.86
CA HIS A 602 12.94 -18.87 -24.08
C HIS A 602 11.84 -19.33 -25.06
N LYS A 603 10.72 -19.84 -24.54
CA LYS A 603 9.61 -20.43 -25.31
C LYS A 603 8.25 -19.90 -24.82
N PRO A 604 7.91 -18.63 -25.12
CA PRO A 604 6.70 -17.99 -24.58
C PRO A 604 5.39 -18.63 -25.07
N LYS A 605 5.45 -19.34 -26.20
CA LYS A 605 4.30 -20.04 -26.81
C LYS A 605 4.17 -21.50 -26.39
N ALA A 606 4.98 -21.97 -25.43
CA ALA A 606 4.85 -23.31 -24.89
C ALA A 606 3.44 -23.55 -24.32
N THR A 607 2.87 -24.69 -24.68
CA THR A 607 1.57 -25.17 -24.18
C THR A 607 1.70 -25.66 -22.74
N ASP A 608 0.57 -25.75 -22.04
CA ASP A 608 0.57 -26.21 -20.65
C ASP A 608 1.03 -27.68 -20.55
N GLU A 609 0.71 -28.51 -21.55
CA GLU A 609 1.18 -29.90 -21.67
C GLU A 609 2.70 -29.99 -21.86
N GLN A 610 3.29 -29.14 -22.72
CA GLN A 610 4.74 -29.09 -22.91
C GLN A 610 5.44 -28.65 -21.62
N LEU A 611 4.94 -27.60 -20.96
CA LEU A 611 5.50 -27.11 -19.70
C LEU A 611 5.39 -28.16 -18.59
N LYS A 612 4.26 -28.87 -18.50
CA LYS A 612 4.07 -29.96 -17.53
C LYS A 612 5.04 -31.10 -17.77
N THR A 613 5.28 -31.47 -19.03
CA THR A 613 6.24 -32.51 -19.41
C THR A 613 7.65 -32.14 -18.99
N VAL A 614 8.14 -30.95 -19.41
CA VAL A 614 9.49 -30.48 -19.09
C VAL A 614 9.71 -30.33 -17.58
N MET A 615 8.73 -29.79 -16.85
CA MET A 615 8.84 -29.65 -15.39
C MET A 615 8.74 -30.98 -14.65
N GLY A 616 8.03 -31.97 -15.21
CA GLY A 616 7.99 -33.34 -14.70
C GLY A 616 9.34 -34.03 -14.84
N ASP A 617 9.92 -33.96 -16.04
CA ASP A 617 11.27 -34.49 -16.32
C ASP A 617 12.33 -33.81 -15.44
N PHE A 618 12.19 -32.49 -15.24
CA PHE A 618 13.03 -31.72 -14.33
C PHE A 618 12.94 -32.23 -12.88
N GLY A 619 11.73 -32.47 -12.38
CA GLY A 619 11.50 -33.02 -11.05
C GLY A 619 12.15 -34.41 -10.88
N ALA A 620 11.92 -35.31 -11.83
CA ALA A 620 12.47 -36.65 -11.83
C ALA A 620 14.00 -36.66 -11.89
N PHE A 621 14.61 -35.77 -12.68
CA PHE A 621 16.05 -35.57 -12.74
C PHE A 621 16.63 -35.17 -11.38
N VAL A 622 16.03 -34.18 -10.71
CA VAL A 622 16.51 -33.71 -9.39
C VAL A 622 16.37 -34.82 -8.35
N GLU A 623 15.25 -35.55 -8.33
CA GLU A 623 15.05 -36.67 -7.41
C GLU A 623 16.07 -37.78 -7.64
N LYS A 624 16.27 -38.18 -8.90
CA LYS A 624 17.27 -39.18 -9.30
C LYS A 624 18.67 -38.78 -8.85
N CYS A 625 19.12 -37.56 -9.16
CA CYS A 625 20.48 -37.14 -8.85
C CYS A 625 20.71 -36.81 -7.39
N CYS A 626 19.69 -36.37 -6.63
CA CYS A 626 19.82 -36.23 -5.19
C CYS A 626 19.84 -37.56 -4.44
N ALA A 627 19.30 -38.64 -5.02
CA ALA A 627 19.37 -39.99 -4.48
C ALA A 627 20.67 -40.75 -4.87
N ALA A 628 21.46 -40.23 -5.81
CA ALA A 628 22.70 -40.86 -6.27
C ALA A 628 23.82 -40.79 -5.22
N GLU A 629 24.71 -41.80 -5.21
CA GLU A 629 25.92 -41.80 -4.37
C GLU A 629 26.87 -40.65 -4.74
N ASN A 630 27.16 -40.50 -6.04
CA ASN A 630 27.88 -39.35 -6.59
C ASN A 630 26.90 -38.35 -7.20
N LYS A 631 26.33 -37.48 -6.34
CA LYS A 631 25.35 -36.47 -6.73
C LYS A 631 25.87 -35.54 -7.84
N GLU A 632 27.06 -34.95 -7.64
CA GLU A 632 27.64 -34.00 -8.60
C GLU A 632 27.93 -34.66 -9.94
N GLY A 633 28.41 -35.91 -9.93
CA GLY A 633 28.59 -36.72 -11.13
C GLY A 633 27.27 -36.96 -11.87
N CYS A 634 26.20 -37.30 -11.15
CA CYS A 634 24.87 -37.47 -11.76
C CYS A 634 24.35 -36.18 -12.38
N PHE A 635 24.42 -35.04 -11.66
CA PHE A 635 23.98 -33.75 -12.18
C PHE A 635 24.75 -33.35 -13.45
N SER A 636 26.07 -33.59 -13.47
CA SER A 636 26.93 -33.31 -14.62
C SER A 636 26.63 -34.20 -15.84
N GLU A 637 26.27 -35.46 -15.64
CA GLU A 637 25.99 -36.40 -16.73
C GLU A 637 24.54 -36.29 -17.25
N GLU A 638 23.56 -36.18 -16.35
CA GLU A 638 22.14 -36.21 -16.69
C GLU A 638 21.60 -34.81 -17.04
N GLY A 639 22.24 -33.73 -16.55
CA GLY A 639 21.83 -32.36 -16.82
C GLY A 639 21.78 -32.01 -18.32
N PRO A 640 22.83 -32.29 -19.11
CA PRO A 640 22.79 -32.07 -20.56
C PRO A 640 21.69 -32.88 -21.28
N LYS A 641 21.40 -34.11 -20.81
CA LYS A 641 20.32 -34.95 -21.38
C LYS A 641 18.95 -34.31 -21.14
N LEU A 642 18.73 -33.78 -19.94
CA LEU A 642 17.50 -33.06 -19.59
C LEU A 642 17.33 -31.79 -20.43
N VAL A 643 18.41 -31.01 -20.61
CA VAL A 643 18.40 -29.81 -21.46
C VAL A 643 17.98 -30.16 -22.89
N ALA A 644 18.57 -31.21 -23.47
CA ALA A 644 18.22 -31.67 -24.82
C ALA A 644 16.76 -32.14 -24.92
N ALA A 645 16.29 -32.90 -23.93
CA ALA A 645 14.90 -33.37 -23.87
C ALA A 645 13.90 -32.21 -23.74
N ALA A 646 14.22 -31.21 -22.90
CA ALA A 646 13.41 -30.02 -22.73
C ALA A 646 13.32 -29.21 -24.03
N GLN A 647 14.43 -29.03 -24.74
CA GLN A 647 14.43 -28.37 -26.04
C GLN A 647 13.57 -29.12 -27.06
N ALA A 648 13.67 -30.44 -27.12
CA ALA A 648 12.88 -31.28 -28.03
C ALA A 648 11.38 -31.24 -27.72
N ALA A 649 11.00 -31.24 -26.44
CA ALA A 649 9.60 -31.13 -26.01
C ALA A 649 8.98 -29.75 -26.31
N LEU A 650 9.79 -28.73 -26.57
CA LEU A 650 9.39 -27.34 -26.84
C LEU A 650 9.54 -26.94 -28.32
N VAL A 651 9.75 -27.93 -29.20
CA VAL A 651 9.51 -27.84 -30.65
C VAL A 651 8.05 -28.20 -30.89
#